data_AF-A0A815GCB4-F1
#
_entry.id   AF-A0A815GCB4-F1
#
_cell.length_a   1.000
_cell.length_b   1.000
_cell.length_c   1.000
_cell.angle_alpha   90.00
_cell.angle_beta   90.00
_cell.angle_gamma   90.00
#
_symmetry.space_group_name_H-M   'P 1'
#
loop_
_entity.id
_entity.type
_entity.pdbx_description
1 polymer ?
#
loop_
_entity_poly.entity_id
_entity_poly.type
_entity_poly.pdbx_seq_one_letter_code
_entity_poly.pdbx_strand_id
1 'polypeptide(L)'
;MAPYTFELFAPYNKQAGLRLKNANARMFGLDIPMELNEQDGYWRATLDLADGIYHYQYKIVTKSWFEPEPEPALPDYTNDETKTTEENEEIRKNYHNEHEKRVQEVKERNKKREEEITFTEVWYTFVDPYATEVDERGSDDAFRSVGILIFKNGKRIVDEYEWKYDNHIPLVSNDKLIIYEIHIGDFQDRFTDVTSKIDYFVELGITAVEIMPIKEYPGEIGWGYTPRYHFAIQSTYGTTAELKEMIDAFHKHGIRVIMDGVYNHCDVSAPYTAIDHDYWFLHDPKDRVYCWGPEWNYQKYDEKYKIWPARKYVGDSIKYFINEFHIDGIRFDAATQIANDEFLRVVVEHSKQQAQDRGFGPEFYCVGEYLPDKPEYVISNGGPMDGVWHESFYWRIRDSVFTGTSSWEDLKDVIDARRQGYKNITDVVNYQSNHDHDRLLVDIGKELQIFDVDAFRRVRMAFTLQATSYGLMMIWMGAEFGEYKEKTPGIAKLDWSLIDDREDNSNAINKEQLQYYKDVIQLRKLNLALSTPNLEFIFEEENDQIMAWHRWNSPRYDPHEQGDHVVAVCNWSSTTYEKYEILNIPRNGKWYEWLNNDKEYIVANNKLTVDDFIDHTVRVFIYEVKRSEEEERVSS
;
A
#
# COMPACT_ATOMS: atom_id res chain seq x y z
N MET A 1 34.77 -18.47 -16.69
CA MET A 1 34.24 -17.18 -17.18
C MET A 1 33.23 -17.47 -18.26
N ALA A 2 32.16 -16.69 -18.33
CA ALA A 2 31.12 -16.82 -19.34
C ALA A 2 30.72 -15.42 -19.83
N PRO A 3 30.28 -15.28 -21.09
CA PRO A 3 29.91 -13.98 -21.64
C PRO A 3 28.64 -13.46 -20.96
N TYR A 4 28.65 -12.18 -20.59
CA TYR A 4 27.49 -11.43 -20.14
C TYR A 4 27.41 -10.11 -20.89
N THR A 5 26.22 -9.79 -21.37
CA THR A 5 25.95 -8.56 -22.12
C THR A 5 25.26 -7.55 -21.21
N PHE A 6 25.92 -6.41 -21.01
CA PHE A 6 25.31 -5.22 -20.41
C PHE A 6 24.53 -4.47 -21.48
N GLU A 7 23.30 -4.08 -21.17
CA GLU A 7 22.37 -3.43 -22.10
C GLU A 7 21.83 -2.13 -21.51
N LEU A 8 21.80 -1.05 -22.30
CA LEU A 8 21.22 0.24 -21.92
C LEU A 8 20.35 0.77 -23.05
N PHE A 9 19.05 0.93 -22.80
CA PHE A 9 18.14 1.56 -23.75
C PHE A 9 18.28 3.08 -23.69
N ALA A 10 19.00 3.64 -24.66
CA ALA A 10 19.24 5.07 -24.79
C ALA A 10 19.37 5.46 -26.29
N PRO A 11 18.28 5.28 -27.06
CA PRO A 11 18.33 5.13 -28.51
C PRO A 11 18.79 6.36 -29.31
N TYR A 12 18.76 7.54 -28.70
CA TYR A 12 19.06 8.82 -29.37
C TYR A 12 20.25 9.56 -28.76
N ASN A 13 20.90 8.96 -27.77
CA ASN A 13 22.13 9.50 -27.21
C ASN A 13 23.31 9.25 -28.17
N LYS A 14 24.36 10.09 -28.08
CA LYS A 14 25.47 10.05 -29.05
C LYS A 14 26.49 8.95 -28.76
N GLN A 15 26.80 8.71 -27.49
CA GLN A 15 27.81 7.77 -27.04
C GLN A 15 27.41 7.24 -25.66
N ALA A 16 27.69 5.95 -25.41
CA ALA A 16 27.56 5.33 -24.10
C ALA A 16 28.81 4.52 -23.74
N GLY A 17 29.02 4.31 -22.45
CA GLY A 17 30.08 3.50 -21.91
C GLY A 17 29.66 2.78 -20.63
N LEU A 18 30.35 1.70 -20.33
CA LEU A 18 30.20 0.89 -19.13
C LEU A 18 31.43 1.07 -18.24
N ARG A 19 31.20 1.24 -16.94
CA ARG A 19 32.24 1.19 -15.92
C ARG A 19 31.96 -0.01 -15.05
N LEU A 20 32.96 -0.87 -14.89
CA LEU A 20 32.82 -2.13 -14.15
C LEU A 20 34.02 -2.32 -13.22
N LYS A 21 33.76 -2.81 -12.00
CA LYS A 21 34.76 -3.42 -11.13
C LYS A 21 34.21 -4.68 -10.49
N ASN A 22 35.09 -5.65 -10.25
CA ASN A 22 34.79 -6.69 -9.27
C ASN A 22 34.69 -6.03 -7.88
N ALA A 23 33.76 -6.48 -7.03
CA ALA A 23 33.53 -5.90 -5.71
C ALA A 23 34.79 -5.87 -4.82
N ASN A 24 35.71 -6.81 -5.00
CA ASN A 24 36.98 -6.86 -4.28
C ASN A 24 38.06 -5.91 -4.84
N ALA A 25 37.81 -5.25 -5.97
CA ALA A 25 38.75 -4.33 -6.59
C ALA A 25 38.58 -2.91 -6.05
N ARG A 26 39.72 -2.24 -5.78
CA ARG A 26 39.73 -0.89 -5.19
C ARG A 26 39.26 0.21 -6.14
N MET A 27 39.44 0.04 -7.44
CA MET A 27 39.10 1.05 -8.45
C MET A 27 38.30 0.42 -9.59
N PHE A 28 37.45 1.23 -10.22
CA PHE A 28 36.86 0.91 -11.52
C PHE A 28 37.94 0.67 -12.57
N GLY A 29 37.67 -0.26 -13.49
CA GLY A 29 38.47 -0.40 -14.70
C GLY A 29 38.39 0.83 -15.61
N LEU A 30 39.07 0.78 -16.74
CA LEU A 30 38.90 1.78 -17.81
C LEU A 30 37.45 1.77 -18.31
N ASP A 31 36.96 2.93 -18.77
CA ASP A 31 35.66 3.04 -19.40
C ASP A 31 35.59 2.15 -20.64
N ILE A 32 34.62 1.24 -20.66
CA ILE A 32 34.41 0.28 -21.74
C ILE A 32 33.41 0.91 -22.71
N PRO A 33 33.78 1.23 -23.96
CA PRO A 33 32.84 1.75 -24.94
C PRO A 33 31.72 0.75 -25.21
N MET A 34 30.49 1.25 -25.33
CA MET A 34 29.34 0.44 -25.74
C MET A 34 28.99 0.73 -27.20
N GLU A 35 28.41 -0.26 -27.88
CA GLU A 35 27.97 -0.14 -29.27
C GLU A 35 26.45 -0.03 -29.35
N LEU A 36 25.94 0.96 -30.08
CA LEU A 36 24.52 1.10 -30.33
C LEU A 36 24.06 0.09 -31.39
N ASN A 37 23.08 -0.73 -31.06
CA ASN A 37 22.32 -1.46 -32.06
C ASN A 37 21.16 -0.58 -32.55
N GLU A 38 21.28 -0.05 -33.77
CA GLU A 38 20.28 0.85 -34.35
C GLU A 38 18.92 0.18 -34.64
N GLN A 39 18.83 -1.15 -34.59
CA GLN A 39 17.59 -1.89 -34.83
C GLN A 39 16.66 -1.88 -33.62
N ASP A 40 17.22 -1.91 -32.41
CA ASP A 40 16.45 -2.00 -31.17
C ASP A 40 16.72 -0.87 -30.18
N GLY A 41 17.71 0.00 -30.44
CA GLY A 41 17.97 1.19 -29.63
C GLY A 41 18.79 0.94 -28.37
N TYR A 42 19.30 -0.28 -28.19
CA TYR A 42 20.13 -0.64 -27.04
C TYR A 42 21.61 -0.46 -27.32
N TRP A 43 22.30 0.20 -26.39
CA TRP A 43 23.76 0.16 -26.28
C TRP A 43 24.17 -1.13 -25.60
N ARG A 44 25.21 -1.80 -26.12
CA ARG A 44 25.69 -3.08 -25.58
C ARG A 44 27.19 -3.13 -25.39
N ALA A 45 27.61 -3.82 -24.34
CA ALA A 45 28.98 -4.29 -24.17
C ALA A 45 28.94 -5.73 -23.62
N THR A 46 29.66 -6.64 -24.28
CA THR A 46 29.74 -8.05 -23.85
C THR A 46 31.11 -8.33 -23.25
N LEU A 47 31.13 -8.89 -22.05
CA LEU A 47 32.34 -9.19 -21.29
C LEU A 47 32.28 -10.61 -20.75
N ASP A 48 33.43 -11.30 -20.74
CA ASP A 48 33.55 -12.59 -20.07
C ASP A 48 33.72 -12.36 -18.56
N LEU A 49 32.69 -12.70 -17.78
CA LEU A 49 32.68 -12.55 -16.33
C LEU A 49 32.99 -13.89 -15.65
N ALA A 50 33.75 -13.84 -14.55
CA ALA A 50 33.87 -14.96 -13.63
C ALA A 50 32.72 -14.91 -12.62
N ASP A 51 32.49 -16.00 -11.89
CA ASP A 51 31.56 -15.97 -10.77
C ASP A 51 32.03 -14.95 -9.73
N GLY A 52 31.10 -14.11 -9.25
CA GLY A 52 31.40 -13.08 -8.28
C GLY A 52 30.41 -11.91 -8.31
N ILE A 53 30.70 -10.93 -7.46
CA ILE A 53 29.94 -9.69 -7.32
C ILE A 53 30.68 -8.58 -8.05
N TYR A 54 29.96 -7.80 -8.83
CA TYR A 54 30.49 -6.69 -9.62
C TYR A 54 29.71 -5.42 -9.34
N HIS A 55 30.43 -4.31 -9.19
CA HIS A 55 29.84 -2.98 -9.12
C HIS A 55 29.95 -2.34 -10.50
N TYR A 56 28.88 -1.73 -10.98
CA TYR A 56 28.84 -1.16 -12.31
C TYR A 56 28.02 0.13 -12.40
N GLN A 57 28.32 0.91 -13.43
CA GLN A 57 27.64 2.15 -13.79
C GLN A 57 27.63 2.30 -15.30
N TYR A 58 26.65 3.02 -15.83
CA TYR A 58 26.71 3.51 -17.19
C TYR A 58 27.17 4.97 -17.22
N LYS A 59 27.80 5.35 -18.33
CA LYS A 59 28.04 6.74 -18.70
C LYS A 59 27.44 7.01 -20.05
N ILE A 60 26.90 8.20 -20.25
CA ILE A 60 26.31 8.60 -21.52
C ILE A 60 26.61 10.06 -21.85
N VAL A 61 26.75 10.37 -23.13
CA VAL A 61 26.64 11.76 -23.58
C VAL A 61 25.15 12.12 -23.55
N THR A 62 24.77 12.91 -22.55
CA THR A 62 23.37 13.22 -22.25
C THR A 62 22.71 14.01 -23.38
N LYS A 63 21.43 13.73 -23.62
CA LYS A 63 20.55 14.54 -24.46
C LYS A 63 19.54 15.33 -23.61
N SER A 64 19.54 15.11 -22.29
CA SER A 64 18.64 15.78 -21.38
C SER A 64 19.01 17.24 -21.20
N TRP A 65 18.02 18.13 -21.32
CA TRP A 65 18.14 19.52 -20.89
C TRP A 65 18.07 19.63 -19.36
N PHE A 66 17.36 18.70 -18.73
CA PHE A 66 17.17 18.61 -17.28
C PHE A 66 18.48 18.24 -16.59
N GLU A 67 18.91 19.07 -15.65
CA GLU A 67 20.04 18.75 -14.78
C GLU A 67 19.54 18.06 -13.50
N PRO A 68 19.79 16.75 -13.32
CA PRO A 68 19.49 16.06 -12.07
C PRO A 68 20.46 16.52 -10.98
N GLU A 69 20.09 17.55 -10.22
CA GLU A 69 20.67 17.74 -8.90
C GLU A 69 19.85 16.93 -7.88
N PRO A 70 20.50 16.16 -6.98
CA PRO A 70 19.77 15.56 -5.88
C PRO A 70 19.11 16.69 -5.10
N GLU A 71 17.84 16.51 -4.73
CA GLU A 71 17.33 17.24 -3.58
C GLU A 71 18.34 17.02 -2.43
N PRO A 72 18.69 18.07 -1.66
CA PRO A 72 19.43 17.81 -0.44
C PRO A 72 18.66 16.75 0.34
N ALA A 73 19.36 15.75 0.88
CA ALA A 73 18.76 14.87 1.86
C ALA A 73 18.01 15.75 2.86
N LEU A 74 16.72 15.47 3.04
CA LEU A 74 15.93 16.08 4.11
C LEU A 74 16.81 15.97 5.37
N PRO A 75 17.34 17.07 5.93
CA PRO A 75 18.15 16.98 7.14
C PRO A 75 17.30 16.26 8.18
N ASP A 76 17.91 15.35 8.94
CA ASP A 76 17.24 14.52 9.93
C ASP A 76 16.29 15.38 10.80
N TYR A 77 14.99 15.33 10.50
CA TYR A 77 13.97 16.18 11.11
C TYR A 77 13.41 15.53 12.37
N THR A 78 14.24 14.82 13.13
CA THR A 78 13.94 14.62 14.53
C THR A 78 13.74 16.00 15.15
N ASN A 79 12.65 16.20 15.88
CA ASN A 79 12.61 17.30 16.86
C ASN A 79 13.92 17.18 17.64
N ASP A 80 14.79 18.17 17.51
CA ASP A 80 15.94 18.24 18.38
C ASP A 80 15.36 18.48 19.77
N GLU A 81 15.33 17.44 20.60
CA GLU A 81 14.77 17.47 21.95
C GLU A 81 15.47 18.52 22.84
N THR A 82 16.62 19.04 22.38
CA THR A 82 17.35 20.13 23.04
C THR A 82 16.89 21.53 22.60
N LYS A 83 16.01 21.64 21.60
CA LYS A 83 15.47 22.91 21.07
C LYS A 83 14.00 23.11 21.40
N THR A 84 13.59 24.36 21.52
CA THR A 84 12.20 24.76 21.74
C THR A 84 11.35 24.59 20.48
N THR A 85 10.03 24.55 20.64
CA THR A 85 9.06 24.47 19.52
C THR A 85 9.25 25.62 18.52
N GLU A 86 9.47 26.85 19.00
CA GLU A 86 9.69 28.02 18.14
C GLU A 86 11.01 27.91 17.35
N GLU A 87 12.08 27.38 17.96
CA GLU A 87 13.36 27.16 17.26
C GLU A 87 13.24 26.10 16.17
N ASN A 88 12.50 25.02 16.44
CA ASN A 88 12.23 23.98 15.44
C ASN A 88 11.32 24.49 14.31
N GLU A 89 10.34 25.36 14.60
CA GLU A 89 9.54 26.04 13.57
C GLU A 89 10.35 27.01 12.71
N GLU A 90 11.28 27.75 13.31
CA GLU A 90 12.14 28.69 12.59
C GLU A 90 13.13 27.96 11.67
N ILE A 91 13.66 26.82 12.10
CA ILE A 91 14.48 25.92 11.25
C ILE A 91 13.68 25.42 10.04
N ARG A 92 12.44 24.96 10.24
CA ARG A 92 11.55 24.52 9.15
C ARG A 92 11.27 25.64 8.15
N LYS A 93 10.99 26.85 8.64
CA LYS A 93 10.70 28.02 7.81
C LYS A 93 11.91 28.47 7.00
N ASN A 94 13.10 28.47 7.59
CA ASN A 94 14.35 28.83 6.90
C ASN A 94 14.70 27.80 5.81
N TYR A 95 14.51 26.51 6.08
CA TYR A 95 14.66 25.47 5.06
C TYR A 95 13.68 25.65 3.91
N HIS A 96 12.39 25.88 4.19
CA HIS A 96 11.40 26.08 3.14
C HIS A 96 11.80 27.22 2.19
N ASN A 97 12.26 28.34 2.75
CA ASN A 97 12.74 29.48 1.98
C ASN A 97 14.01 29.17 1.16
N GLU A 98 14.97 28.41 1.72
CA GLU A 98 16.18 28.00 1.00
C GLU A 98 15.90 26.97 -0.09
N HIS A 99 15.01 26.00 0.18
CA HIS A 99 14.53 25.01 -0.79
C HIS A 99 13.80 25.71 -1.94
N GLU A 100 12.83 26.59 -1.66
CA GLU A 100 12.13 27.37 -2.69
C GLU A 100 13.11 28.18 -3.55
N LYS A 101 14.10 28.81 -2.94
CA LYS A 101 15.13 29.57 -3.65
C LYS A 101 15.97 28.68 -4.57
N ARG A 102 16.40 27.51 -4.08
CA ARG A 102 17.21 26.57 -4.87
C ARG A 102 16.42 25.91 -5.99
N VAL A 103 15.16 25.58 -5.75
CA VAL A 103 14.20 25.13 -6.79
C VAL A 103 14.06 26.19 -7.86
N GLN A 104 13.96 27.48 -7.50
CA GLN A 104 13.95 28.57 -8.48
C GLN A 104 15.27 28.70 -9.23
N GLU A 105 16.43 28.58 -8.57
CA GLU A 105 17.74 28.58 -9.22
C GLU A 105 17.92 27.42 -10.22
N VAL A 106 17.44 26.21 -9.88
CA VAL A 106 17.42 25.05 -10.77
C VAL A 106 16.46 25.28 -11.94
N LYS A 107 15.26 25.84 -11.69
CA LYS A 107 14.30 26.20 -12.74
C LYS A 107 14.89 27.24 -13.70
N GLU A 108 15.51 28.30 -13.19
CA GLU A 108 16.16 29.33 -14.01
C GLU A 108 17.33 28.77 -14.80
N ARG A 109 18.14 27.87 -14.20
CA ARG A 109 19.26 27.21 -14.89
C ARG A 109 18.78 26.24 -15.96
N ASN A 110 17.75 25.44 -15.69
CA ASN A 110 17.14 24.52 -16.65
C ASN A 110 16.50 25.31 -17.80
N LYS A 111 15.79 26.40 -17.51
CA LYS A 111 15.24 27.31 -18.53
C LYS A 111 16.34 27.94 -19.39
N LYS A 112 17.44 28.39 -18.78
CA LYS A 112 18.59 28.93 -19.50
C LYS A 112 19.28 27.86 -20.36
N ARG A 113 19.44 26.64 -19.84
CA ARG A 113 19.95 25.48 -20.58
C ARG A 113 19.09 25.16 -21.78
N GLU A 114 17.77 25.13 -21.61
CA GLU A 114 16.78 24.91 -22.67
C GLU A 114 16.92 25.95 -23.79
N GLU A 115 17.14 27.22 -23.44
CA GLU A 115 17.30 28.34 -24.39
C GLU A 115 18.68 28.38 -25.09
N GLU A 116 19.74 27.82 -24.50
CA GLU A 116 21.14 27.95 -24.96
C GLU A 116 21.72 26.73 -25.71
N ILE A 117 20.94 25.66 -25.95
CA ILE A 117 21.49 24.35 -26.40
C ILE A 117 22.27 24.43 -27.74
N THR A 118 23.59 24.48 -27.60
CA THR A 118 24.55 23.82 -28.50
C THR A 118 25.09 22.62 -27.73
N PHE A 119 24.55 21.41 -27.97
CA PHE A 119 24.95 20.20 -27.22
C PHE A 119 26.47 19.96 -27.31
N THR A 120 27.20 20.37 -26.28
CA THR A 120 28.58 19.96 -26.01
C THR A 120 28.59 18.56 -25.40
N GLU A 121 29.70 17.84 -25.55
CA GLU A 121 29.89 16.43 -25.16
C GLU A 121 29.92 16.22 -23.63
N VAL A 122 28.82 16.56 -22.94
CA VAL A 122 28.71 16.38 -21.48
C VAL A 122 28.43 14.91 -21.18
N TRP A 123 29.38 14.27 -20.50
CA TRP A 123 29.22 12.92 -19.97
C TRP A 123 28.49 12.95 -18.62
N TYR A 124 27.45 12.13 -18.50
CA TYR A 124 26.77 11.87 -17.25
C TYR A 124 26.96 10.40 -16.86
N THR A 125 27.19 10.13 -15.57
CA THR A 125 27.36 8.77 -15.03
C THR A 125 26.21 8.46 -14.07
N PHE A 126 25.62 7.27 -14.20
CA PHE A 126 24.43 6.88 -13.44
C PHE A 126 24.40 5.36 -13.23
N VAL A 127 23.59 4.93 -12.26
CA VAL A 127 23.30 3.52 -12.00
C VAL A 127 22.30 3.01 -13.04
N ASP A 128 22.45 1.74 -13.44
CA ASP A 128 21.53 1.08 -14.37
C ASP A 128 20.06 1.26 -13.93
N PRO A 129 19.16 1.77 -14.81
CA PRO A 129 17.73 1.80 -14.52
C PRO A 129 17.12 0.43 -14.17
N TYR A 130 17.72 -0.67 -14.65
CA TYR A 130 17.34 -2.07 -14.36
C TYR A 130 18.26 -2.72 -13.30
N ALA A 131 18.97 -1.92 -12.49
CA ALA A 131 19.69 -2.44 -11.34
C ALA A 131 18.70 -3.04 -10.34
N THR A 132 18.90 -4.31 -9.99
CA THR A 132 18.07 -5.05 -9.02
C THR A 132 18.58 -4.87 -7.59
N GLU A 133 19.78 -4.32 -7.44
CA GLU A 133 20.41 -3.98 -6.18
C GLU A 133 21.37 -2.81 -6.42
N VAL A 134 21.46 -1.90 -5.47
CA VAL A 134 22.29 -0.71 -5.54
C VAL A 134 23.05 -0.52 -4.23
N ASP A 135 24.22 0.11 -4.32
CA ASP A 135 24.99 0.57 -3.16
C ASP A 135 25.18 2.08 -3.27
N GLU A 136 24.53 2.80 -2.37
CA GLU A 136 24.62 4.26 -2.21
C GLU A 136 25.48 4.66 -0.99
N ARG A 137 25.93 3.70 -0.17
CA ARG A 137 26.57 3.94 1.13
C ARG A 137 28.10 3.89 1.08
N GLY A 138 28.68 3.67 -0.09
CA GLY A 138 30.12 3.63 -0.31
C GLY A 138 30.82 4.96 -0.01
N SER A 139 31.41 5.06 1.19
CA SER A 139 32.38 6.07 1.58
C SER A 139 33.69 5.97 0.77
N ASP A 140 34.32 7.13 0.58
CA ASP A 140 35.63 7.41 -0.04
C ASP A 140 35.66 7.59 -1.58
N ASP A 141 35.75 8.87 -1.96
CA ASP A 141 36.21 9.45 -3.24
C ASP A 141 35.42 9.16 -4.54
N ALA A 142 34.79 10.23 -5.04
CA ALA A 142 34.38 10.50 -6.43
C ALA A 142 33.27 9.64 -7.11
N PHE A 143 32.71 8.61 -6.47
CA PHE A 143 31.66 7.77 -7.10
C PHE A 143 30.42 7.64 -6.21
N ARG A 144 29.33 8.33 -6.57
CA ARG A 144 28.18 8.63 -5.70
C ARG A 144 27.13 7.51 -5.49
N SER A 145 26.97 6.53 -6.39
CA SER A 145 26.10 5.34 -6.23
C SER A 145 26.46 4.29 -7.30
N VAL A 146 26.35 2.99 -7.04
CA VAL A 146 26.66 1.92 -8.02
C VAL A 146 25.56 0.85 -8.08
N GLY A 147 25.36 0.24 -9.26
CA GLY A 147 24.55 -0.97 -9.37
C GLY A 147 25.36 -2.20 -8.98
N ILE A 148 24.70 -3.19 -8.39
CA ILE A 148 25.31 -4.48 -8.02
C ILE A 148 24.83 -5.56 -9.00
N LEU A 149 25.79 -6.32 -9.52
CA LEU A 149 25.57 -7.50 -10.38
C LEU A 149 26.15 -8.71 -9.68
N ILE A 150 25.31 -9.70 -9.37
CA ILE A 150 25.76 -11.02 -8.92
C ILE A 150 25.77 -11.95 -10.13
N PHE A 151 26.97 -12.42 -10.50
CA PHE A 151 27.16 -13.35 -11.61
C PHE A 151 27.57 -14.72 -11.06
N LYS A 152 26.80 -15.76 -11.38
CA LYS A 152 27.05 -17.12 -10.90
C LYS A 152 26.63 -18.15 -11.94
N ASN A 153 27.44 -19.19 -12.14
CA ASN A 153 27.16 -20.28 -13.09
C ASN A 153 26.81 -19.76 -14.50
N GLY A 154 27.48 -18.69 -14.94
CA GLY A 154 27.31 -18.11 -16.26
C GLY A 154 26.05 -17.28 -16.49
N LYS A 155 25.33 -16.88 -15.44
CA LYS A 155 24.15 -16.01 -15.51
C LYS A 155 24.13 -14.95 -14.41
N ARG A 156 23.44 -13.84 -14.66
CA ARG A 156 23.02 -12.91 -13.61
C ARG A 156 21.98 -13.61 -12.72
N ILE A 157 22.13 -13.46 -11.41
CA ILE A 157 21.11 -13.83 -10.42
C ILE A 157 20.80 -12.60 -9.56
N VAL A 158 19.60 -12.57 -8.96
CA VAL A 158 19.23 -11.56 -7.96
C VAL A 158 19.78 -11.97 -6.60
N ASP A 159 19.53 -13.21 -6.20
CA ASP A 159 20.07 -13.85 -5.00
C ASP A 159 20.03 -15.38 -5.16
N GLU A 160 20.30 -16.11 -4.08
CA GLU A 160 20.31 -17.57 -4.03
C GLU A 160 19.12 -18.14 -3.23
N TYR A 161 18.10 -17.34 -2.94
CA TYR A 161 16.94 -17.80 -2.18
C TYR A 161 16.11 -18.79 -3.00
N GLU A 162 15.76 -19.92 -2.38
CA GLU A 162 14.86 -20.92 -2.94
C GLU A 162 13.53 -20.86 -2.20
N TRP A 163 12.45 -20.57 -2.92
CA TRP A 163 11.07 -20.52 -2.41
C TRP A 163 10.63 -21.88 -1.84
N LYS A 164 9.99 -21.86 -0.66
CA LYS A 164 9.63 -23.07 0.07
C LYS A 164 8.12 -23.30 0.12
N TYR A 165 7.31 -22.25 0.10
CA TYR A 165 5.89 -22.32 0.43
C TYR A 165 4.91 -21.82 -0.63
N ASP A 166 5.36 -21.44 -1.83
CA ASP A 166 4.46 -20.93 -2.89
C ASP A 166 3.24 -21.84 -3.17
N ASN A 167 3.38 -23.17 -3.01
CA ASN A 167 2.33 -24.17 -3.22
C ASN A 167 1.86 -24.85 -1.91
N HIS A 168 2.16 -24.28 -0.75
CA HIS A 168 1.90 -24.95 0.53
C HIS A 168 0.43 -24.87 0.93
N ILE A 169 -0.12 -23.66 1.00
CA ILE A 169 -1.51 -23.38 1.37
C ILE A 169 -2.15 -22.53 0.26
N PRO A 170 -3.39 -22.83 -0.18
CA PRO A 170 -4.09 -21.97 -1.12
C PRO A 170 -4.30 -20.57 -0.55
N LEU A 171 -3.90 -19.55 -1.30
CA LEU A 171 -4.19 -18.15 -0.98
C LEU A 171 -5.70 -17.87 -1.13
N VAL A 172 -6.22 -16.94 -0.32
CA VAL A 172 -7.65 -16.57 -0.38
C VAL A 172 -7.99 -15.77 -1.64
N SER A 173 -9.23 -15.93 -2.13
CA SER A 173 -9.78 -15.14 -3.23
C SER A 173 -9.96 -13.66 -2.86
N ASN A 174 -10.09 -12.80 -3.88
CA ASN A 174 -10.13 -11.34 -3.67
C ASN A 174 -11.29 -10.89 -2.76
N ASP A 175 -12.44 -11.56 -2.78
CA ASP A 175 -13.62 -11.25 -1.97
C ASP A 175 -13.45 -11.55 -0.46
N LYS A 176 -12.34 -12.19 -0.09
CA LYS A 176 -11.99 -12.59 1.29
C LYS A 176 -10.80 -11.83 1.85
N LEU A 177 -10.34 -10.78 1.15
CA LEU A 177 -9.24 -9.95 1.59
C LEU A 177 -9.61 -9.12 2.84
N ILE A 178 -8.77 -9.25 3.85
CA ILE A 178 -8.66 -8.40 5.03
C ILE A 178 -7.21 -7.94 5.04
N ILE A 179 -7.03 -6.72 4.55
CA ILE A 179 -5.73 -6.12 4.22
C ILE A 179 -5.18 -5.45 5.48
N TYR A 180 -3.89 -5.61 5.72
CA TYR A 180 -3.17 -4.92 6.77
C TYR A 180 -2.01 -4.13 6.17
N GLU A 181 -2.11 -2.82 6.16
CA GLU A 181 -1.13 -1.91 5.56
C GLU A 181 0.03 -1.65 6.53
N ILE A 182 1.27 -1.85 6.07
CA ILE A 182 2.50 -1.68 6.86
C ILE A 182 3.57 -0.85 6.16
N HIS A 183 4.26 -0.02 6.96
CA HIS A 183 5.55 0.54 6.61
C HIS A 183 6.64 -0.31 7.28
N ILE A 184 7.59 -0.86 6.52
CA ILE A 184 8.62 -1.77 7.04
C ILE A 184 9.47 -1.11 8.14
N GLY A 185 9.89 0.15 7.91
CA GLY A 185 10.75 0.89 8.84
C GLY A 185 10.07 1.21 10.17
N ASP A 186 8.80 1.63 10.14
CA ASP A 186 8.07 2.01 11.36
C ASP A 186 7.44 0.81 12.07
N PHE A 187 7.18 -0.29 11.36
CA PHE A 187 6.70 -1.49 12.02
C PHE A 187 7.77 -2.05 12.97
N GLN A 188 9.03 -2.14 12.50
CA GLN A 188 10.12 -2.50 13.39
C GLN A 188 11.53 -2.11 12.92
N ASP A 189 11.86 -2.21 11.62
CA ASP A 189 13.05 -1.61 10.92
C ASP A 189 13.32 -2.32 9.57
N ARG A 190 13.33 -3.66 9.58
CA ARG A 190 13.77 -4.52 8.47
C ARG A 190 12.77 -5.61 8.10
N PHE A 191 12.96 -6.23 6.94
CA PHE A 191 12.17 -7.40 6.51
C PHE A 191 12.28 -8.58 7.49
N THR A 192 13.45 -8.81 8.09
CA THR A 192 13.66 -9.86 9.10
C THR A 192 12.83 -9.63 10.36
N ASP A 193 12.61 -8.38 10.74
CA ASP A 193 11.87 -8.04 11.95
C ASP A 193 10.37 -8.26 11.74
N VAL A 194 9.84 -7.86 10.57
CA VAL A 194 8.47 -8.21 10.14
C VAL A 194 8.29 -9.74 10.11
N THR A 195 9.26 -10.46 9.56
CA THR A 195 9.26 -11.94 9.53
C THR A 195 9.21 -12.55 10.93
N SER A 196 9.89 -11.93 11.91
CA SER A 196 9.88 -12.40 13.31
C SER A 196 8.51 -12.24 13.99
N LYS A 197 7.62 -11.43 13.41
CA LYS A 197 6.27 -11.11 13.90
C LYS A 197 5.17 -11.81 13.11
N ILE A 198 5.47 -12.82 12.27
CA ILE A 198 4.43 -13.52 11.48
C ILE A 198 3.27 -14.05 12.34
N ASP A 199 3.57 -14.60 13.52
CA ASP A 199 2.54 -15.10 14.44
C ASP A 199 1.54 -14.01 14.86
N TYR A 200 1.99 -12.75 14.98
CA TYR A 200 1.12 -11.61 15.28
C TYR A 200 0.04 -11.42 14.20
N PHE A 201 0.43 -11.48 12.93
CA PHE A 201 -0.49 -11.33 11.80
C PHE A 201 -1.47 -12.51 11.70
N VAL A 202 -0.97 -13.73 11.93
CA VAL A 202 -1.78 -14.96 11.94
C VAL A 202 -2.83 -14.89 13.05
N GLU A 203 -2.43 -14.51 14.26
CA GLU A 203 -3.33 -14.34 15.40
C GLU A 203 -4.31 -13.19 15.24
N LEU A 204 -3.89 -12.09 14.60
CA LEU A 204 -4.79 -10.98 14.26
C LEU A 204 -5.87 -11.46 13.27
N GLY A 205 -5.54 -12.44 12.44
CA GLY A 205 -6.46 -13.09 11.52
C GLY A 205 -6.53 -12.42 10.15
N ILE A 206 -5.60 -11.54 9.80
CA ILE A 206 -5.58 -10.90 8.47
C ILE A 206 -5.42 -11.95 7.35
N THR A 207 -5.73 -11.58 6.10
CA THR A 207 -5.56 -12.47 4.94
C THR A 207 -4.67 -11.89 3.85
N ALA A 208 -4.33 -10.60 3.95
CA ALA A 208 -3.33 -9.97 3.14
C ALA A 208 -2.58 -8.90 3.93
N VAL A 209 -1.30 -8.73 3.61
CA VAL A 209 -0.50 -7.58 4.03
C VAL A 209 -0.28 -6.68 2.81
N GLU A 210 -0.53 -5.39 2.95
CA GLU A 210 -0.15 -4.39 1.96
C GLU A 210 1.13 -3.71 2.44
N ILE A 211 2.24 -3.93 1.75
CA ILE A 211 3.51 -3.31 2.09
C ILE A 211 3.60 -1.96 1.37
N MET A 212 3.77 -0.89 2.14
CA MET A 212 4.09 0.45 1.61
C MET A 212 5.37 0.39 0.76
N PRO A 213 5.67 1.42 -0.07
CA PRO A 213 6.68 1.31 -1.12
C PRO A 213 8.05 0.85 -0.60
N ILE A 214 8.54 -0.26 -1.19
CA ILE A 214 9.80 -0.90 -0.82
C ILE A 214 10.93 -0.66 -1.85
N LYS A 215 10.69 0.16 -2.87
CA LYS A 215 11.69 0.45 -3.91
C LYS A 215 12.72 1.43 -3.38
N GLU A 216 13.96 1.35 -3.88
CA GLU A 216 15.03 2.25 -3.42
C GLU A 216 14.67 3.72 -3.70
N TYR A 217 14.78 4.53 -2.65
CA TYR A 217 14.52 5.96 -2.66
C TYR A 217 15.73 6.72 -2.07
N PRO A 218 15.83 8.04 -2.30
CA PRO A 218 16.91 8.85 -1.75
C PRO A 218 16.98 8.82 -0.22
N GLY A 219 18.12 8.39 0.33
CA GLY A 219 18.41 8.48 1.77
C GLY A 219 17.97 7.26 2.57
N GLU A 220 18.04 7.37 3.90
CA GLU A 220 17.86 6.21 4.80
C GLU A 220 16.46 6.14 5.42
N ILE A 221 15.77 7.29 5.54
CA ILE A 221 14.48 7.44 6.21
C ILE A 221 13.49 8.10 5.24
N GLY A 222 12.33 7.47 5.08
CA GLY A 222 11.23 7.96 4.26
C GLY A 222 10.18 6.88 4.08
N TRP A 223 9.01 7.24 3.55
CA TRP A 223 7.92 6.31 3.28
C TRP A 223 8.02 5.61 1.91
N GLY A 224 9.05 5.93 1.12
CA GLY A 224 9.33 5.28 -0.17
C GLY A 224 8.54 5.79 -1.37
N TYR A 225 7.72 6.84 -1.21
CA TYR A 225 6.91 7.40 -2.31
C TYR A 225 7.69 8.11 -3.41
N THR A 226 9.01 8.25 -3.29
CA THR A 226 9.90 8.87 -4.28
C THR A 226 10.91 7.87 -4.84
N PRO A 227 10.47 6.81 -5.57
CA PRO A 227 11.37 5.78 -6.03
C PRO A 227 12.40 6.33 -7.02
N ARG A 228 13.69 6.06 -6.75
CA ARG A 228 14.80 6.36 -7.66
C ARG A 228 15.08 5.19 -8.60
N TYR A 229 15.03 3.96 -8.08
CA TYR A 229 15.29 2.74 -8.85
C TYR A 229 14.13 1.76 -8.70
N HIS A 230 13.43 1.46 -9.80
CA HIS A 230 12.17 0.71 -9.74
C HIS A 230 12.36 -0.83 -9.72
N PHE A 231 13.60 -1.31 -9.74
CA PHE A 231 13.94 -2.73 -9.69
C PHE A 231 14.75 -3.08 -8.44
N ALA A 232 15.31 -2.09 -7.75
CA ALA A 232 16.03 -2.27 -6.50
C ALA A 232 15.07 -2.06 -5.34
N ILE A 233 15.22 -2.89 -4.32
CA ILE A 233 14.55 -2.70 -3.03
C ILE A 233 15.34 -1.72 -2.17
N GLN A 234 14.68 -1.07 -1.22
CA GLN A 234 15.31 -0.14 -0.30
C GLN A 234 16.37 -0.85 0.55
N SER A 235 17.62 -0.46 0.37
CA SER A 235 18.78 -1.11 0.96
C SER A 235 18.85 -1.02 2.49
N THR A 236 18.09 -0.10 3.11
CA THR A 236 17.97 0.00 4.59
C THR A 236 17.04 -1.06 5.18
N TYR A 237 16.04 -1.54 4.43
CA TYR A 237 15.10 -2.57 4.90
C TYR A 237 15.69 -3.98 4.88
N GLY A 238 16.70 -4.24 4.06
CA GLY A 238 17.39 -5.52 3.97
C GLY A 238 17.79 -5.93 2.57
N THR A 239 18.04 -7.22 2.39
CA THR A 239 18.43 -7.88 1.14
C THR A 239 17.22 -8.47 0.42
N THR A 240 17.37 -8.76 -0.88
CA THR A 240 16.31 -9.39 -1.67
C THR A 240 15.95 -10.77 -1.14
N ALA A 241 16.92 -11.51 -0.60
CA ALA A 241 16.68 -12.79 0.05
C ALA A 241 15.85 -12.64 1.34
N GLU A 242 16.08 -11.61 2.15
CA GLU A 242 15.27 -11.33 3.35
C GLU A 242 13.84 -10.93 2.98
N LEU A 243 13.64 -10.17 1.89
CA LEU A 243 12.30 -9.86 1.37
C LEU A 243 11.58 -11.13 0.91
N LYS A 244 12.25 -12.00 0.13
CA LYS A 244 11.68 -13.29 -0.28
C LYS A 244 11.32 -14.16 0.92
N GLU A 245 12.18 -14.20 1.94
CA GLU A 245 11.90 -14.93 3.17
C GLU A 245 10.65 -14.41 3.90
N MET A 246 10.48 -13.09 3.98
CA MET A 246 9.30 -12.48 4.55
C MET A 246 8.03 -12.85 3.79
N ILE A 247 8.04 -12.75 2.45
CA ILE A 247 6.91 -13.10 1.60
C ILE A 247 6.58 -14.60 1.69
N ASP A 248 7.60 -15.46 1.63
CA ASP A 248 7.45 -16.92 1.75
C ASP A 248 6.88 -17.30 3.14
N ALA A 249 7.24 -16.55 4.19
CA ALA A 249 6.66 -16.73 5.52
C ALA A 249 5.18 -16.34 5.59
N PHE A 250 4.75 -15.27 4.92
CA PHE A 250 3.32 -14.95 4.78
C PHE A 250 2.56 -16.02 3.99
N HIS A 251 3.12 -16.46 2.84
CA HIS A 251 2.53 -17.49 1.99
C HIS A 251 2.37 -18.83 2.72
N LYS A 252 3.33 -19.19 3.57
CA LYS A 252 3.24 -20.37 4.46
C LYS A 252 1.95 -20.40 5.29
N HIS A 253 1.42 -19.23 5.63
CA HIS A 253 0.21 -19.07 6.45
C HIS A 253 -1.03 -18.64 5.62
N GLY A 254 -0.96 -18.73 4.30
CA GLY A 254 -2.07 -18.34 3.41
C GLY A 254 -2.33 -16.83 3.36
N ILE A 255 -1.39 -16.01 3.83
CA ILE A 255 -1.47 -14.54 3.82
C ILE A 255 -0.85 -14.04 2.52
N ARG A 256 -1.60 -13.21 1.79
CA ARG A 256 -1.16 -12.59 0.54
C ARG A 256 -0.28 -11.37 0.78
N VAL A 257 0.60 -11.05 -0.16
CA VAL A 257 1.41 -9.83 -0.13
C VAL A 257 1.03 -8.92 -1.30
N ILE A 258 0.45 -7.76 -0.97
CA ILE A 258 0.13 -6.68 -1.92
C ILE A 258 1.24 -5.65 -1.80
N MET A 259 1.81 -5.22 -2.92
CA MET A 259 2.86 -4.20 -2.94
C MET A 259 2.29 -2.83 -3.32
N ASP A 260 2.59 -1.79 -2.56
CA ASP A 260 2.31 -0.42 -2.96
C ASP A 260 3.29 0.01 -4.09
N GLY A 261 2.70 0.34 -5.22
CA GLY A 261 3.34 0.54 -6.51
C GLY A 261 3.28 2.00 -6.94
N VAL A 262 4.36 2.74 -6.66
CA VAL A 262 4.55 4.10 -7.17
C VAL A 262 4.99 4.04 -8.63
N TYR A 263 4.09 4.48 -9.51
CA TYR A 263 4.28 4.50 -10.96
C TYR A 263 3.76 5.80 -11.62
N ASN A 264 3.36 6.79 -10.83
CA ASN A 264 2.94 8.10 -11.36
C ASN A 264 4.15 9.03 -11.62
N HIS A 265 5.18 8.97 -10.76
CA HIS A 265 6.42 9.75 -10.87
C HIS A 265 7.67 8.94 -10.47
N CYS A 266 8.83 9.59 -10.45
CA CYS A 266 10.05 9.09 -9.83
C CYS A 266 10.83 10.24 -9.15
N ASP A 267 11.88 9.92 -8.41
CA ASP A 267 12.82 10.92 -7.89
C ASP A 267 13.50 11.73 -9.01
N VAL A 268 13.81 13.00 -8.75
CA VAL A 268 14.47 13.91 -9.71
C VAL A 268 15.86 13.44 -10.14
N SER A 269 16.54 12.66 -9.29
CA SER A 269 17.86 12.10 -9.59
C SER A 269 17.81 10.68 -10.19
N ALA A 270 16.62 10.19 -10.56
CA ALA A 270 16.47 8.92 -11.24
C ALA A 270 17.24 8.90 -12.59
N PRO A 271 17.85 7.77 -13.00
CA PRO A 271 18.70 7.69 -14.19
C PRO A 271 18.14 8.31 -15.48
N TYR A 272 16.84 8.15 -15.73
CA TYR A 272 16.21 8.60 -16.97
C TYR A 272 16.11 10.11 -17.10
N THR A 273 16.11 10.84 -15.98
CA THR A 273 16.09 12.31 -16.00
C THR A 273 17.38 12.84 -16.64
N ALA A 274 18.48 12.08 -16.50
CA ALA A 274 19.77 12.38 -17.08
C ALA A 274 19.97 11.83 -18.50
N ILE A 275 19.25 10.79 -18.91
CA ILE A 275 19.44 10.16 -20.23
C ILE A 275 18.84 11.06 -21.33
N ASP A 276 17.54 11.30 -21.25
CA ASP A 276 16.74 12.09 -22.21
C ASP A 276 15.37 12.40 -21.56
N HIS A 277 15.28 13.48 -20.78
CA HIS A 277 14.11 13.78 -19.95
C HIS A 277 12.78 13.68 -20.70
N ASP A 278 12.61 14.39 -21.81
CA ASP A 278 11.33 14.46 -22.55
C ASP A 278 10.99 13.16 -23.30
N TYR A 279 11.96 12.25 -23.42
CA TYR A 279 11.70 10.92 -23.97
C TYR A 279 11.01 10.00 -22.95
N TRP A 280 11.27 10.20 -21.66
CA TRP A 280 10.78 9.36 -20.57
C TRP A 280 9.67 10.01 -19.76
N PHE A 281 9.73 11.33 -19.59
CA PHE A 281 8.86 12.12 -18.72
C PHE A 281 8.10 13.19 -19.50
N LEU A 282 7.02 13.67 -18.90
CA LEU A 282 6.27 14.79 -19.44
C LEU A 282 7.14 16.05 -19.33
N HIS A 283 7.17 16.83 -20.42
CA HIS A 283 7.90 18.09 -20.45
C HIS A 283 7.31 19.10 -19.44
N ASP A 284 5.97 19.15 -19.37
CA ASP A 284 5.22 19.87 -18.34
C ASP A 284 4.45 18.85 -17.47
N PRO A 285 4.62 18.84 -16.14
CA PRO A 285 3.85 17.97 -15.26
C PRO A 285 2.36 18.32 -15.29
N LYS A 286 1.49 17.31 -15.10
CA LYS A 286 0.04 17.49 -15.12
C LYS A 286 -0.44 18.30 -13.92
N ASP A 287 0.15 18.09 -12.75
CA ASP A 287 -0.12 18.86 -11.55
C ASP A 287 1.09 19.73 -11.18
N ARG A 288 0.98 21.04 -11.37
CA ARG A 288 2.05 22.00 -11.02
C ARG A 288 2.09 22.34 -9.53
N VAL A 289 1.04 21.98 -8.78
CA VAL A 289 0.88 22.31 -7.35
C VAL A 289 1.37 21.16 -6.48
N TYR A 290 1.10 19.92 -6.86
CA TYR A 290 1.51 18.70 -6.14
C TYR A 290 2.41 17.79 -6.99
N CYS A 291 3.55 18.33 -7.45
CA CYS A 291 4.55 17.54 -8.17
C CYS A 291 5.58 16.94 -7.18
N TRP A 292 5.65 15.62 -7.11
CA TRP A 292 6.59 14.87 -6.27
C TRP A 292 7.87 14.45 -7.00
N GLY A 293 7.96 14.79 -8.30
CA GLY A 293 9.09 14.51 -9.17
C GLY A 293 8.66 14.45 -10.65
N PRO A 294 9.55 14.05 -11.57
CA PRO A 294 9.22 13.89 -12.98
C PRO A 294 8.13 12.84 -13.21
N GLU A 295 7.06 13.23 -13.92
CA GLU A 295 5.93 12.36 -14.24
C GLU A 295 6.18 11.56 -15.53
N TRP A 296 5.88 10.26 -15.52
CA TRP A 296 6.11 9.38 -16.67
C TRP A 296 5.29 9.79 -17.91
N ASN A 297 5.94 9.79 -19.08
CA ASN A 297 5.27 10.04 -20.35
C ASN A 297 4.69 8.76 -20.97
N TYR A 298 3.57 8.29 -20.43
CA TYR A 298 2.85 7.13 -20.97
C TYR A 298 2.23 7.35 -22.36
N GLN A 299 2.25 8.59 -22.87
CA GLN A 299 1.75 8.95 -24.20
C GLN A 299 2.87 8.99 -25.26
N LYS A 300 4.14 8.87 -24.86
CA LYS A 300 5.24 8.79 -25.80
C LYS A 300 5.23 7.43 -26.49
N TYR A 301 4.94 7.43 -27.79
CA TYR A 301 5.24 6.32 -28.67
C TYR A 301 6.46 6.65 -29.52
N ASP A 302 7.38 5.70 -29.62
CA ASP A 302 8.52 5.76 -30.51
C ASP A 302 8.27 4.90 -31.75
N GLU A 303 8.03 5.56 -32.88
CA GLU A 303 7.74 4.91 -34.16
C GLU A 303 8.92 4.10 -34.72
N LYS A 304 10.17 4.52 -34.44
CA LYS A 304 11.36 3.85 -34.99
C LYS A 304 11.52 2.48 -34.34
N TYR A 305 11.39 2.42 -33.01
CA TYR A 305 11.59 1.18 -32.24
C TYR A 305 10.28 0.49 -31.86
N LYS A 306 9.13 1.08 -32.24
CA LYS A 306 7.77 0.55 -32.02
C LYS A 306 7.47 0.24 -30.55
N ILE A 307 7.79 1.20 -29.69
CA ILE A 307 7.78 1.04 -28.25
C ILE A 307 7.14 2.25 -27.57
N TRP A 308 6.43 1.99 -26.48
CA TRP A 308 6.05 2.99 -25.49
C TRP A 308 7.07 2.91 -24.34
N PRO A 309 8.14 3.72 -24.32
CA PRO A 309 9.29 3.51 -23.43
C PRO A 309 8.91 3.46 -21.95
N ALA A 310 8.13 4.43 -21.46
CA ALA A 310 7.66 4.46 -20.08
C ALA A 310 6.75 3.25 -19.74
N ARG A 311 5.82 2.89 -20.65
CA ARG A 311 4.93 1.73 -20.45
C ARG A 311 5.72 0.43 -20.38
N LYS A 312 6.74 0.25 -21.22
CA LYS A 312 7.62 -0.92 -21.20
C LYS A 312 8.40 -0.99 -19.89
N TYR A 313 9.08 0.08 -19.51
CA TYR A 313 9.91 0.10 -18.30
C TYR A 313 9.10 -0.22 -17.04
N VAL A 314 7.96 0.45 -16.87
CA VAL A 314 7.08 0.21 -15.72
C VAL A 314 6.47 -1.20 -15.76
N GLY A 315 6.02 -1.66 -16.93
CA GLY A 315 5.53 -3.02 -17.09
C GLY A 315 6.58 -4.09 -16.77
N ASP A 316 7.85 -3.84 -17.13
CA ASP A 316 8.97 -4.73 -16.79
C ASP A 316 9.25 -4.74 -15.29
N SER A 317 9.17 -3.59 -14.60
CA SER A 317 9.32 -3.50 -13.13
C SER A 317 8.24 -4.31 -12.42
N ILE A 318 6.97 -4.13 -12.82
CA ILE A 318 5.84 -4.90 -12.28
C ILE A 318 6.04 -6.39 -12.52
N LYS A 319 6.37 -6.77 -13.75
CA LYS A 319 6.65 -8.16 -14.12
C LYS A 319 7.80 -8.75 -13.30
N TYR A 320 8.84 -7.96 -13.02
CA TYR A 320 9.96 -8.38 -12.19
C TYR A 320 9.50 -8.70 -10.76
N PHE A 321 8.73 -7.82 -10.11
CA PHE A 321 8.24 -8.10 -8.76
C PHE A 321 7.30 -9.31 -8.68
N ILE A 322 6.43 -9.51 -9.67
CA ILE A 322 5.54 -10.68 -9.72
C ILE A 322 6.35 -11.98 -9.86
N ASN A 323 7.36 -12.01 -10.72
CA ASN A 323 8.11 -13.23 -11.03
C ASN A 323 9.24 -13.52 -10.05
N GLU A 324 9.90 -12.49 -9.51
CA GLU A 324 11.06 -12.66 -8.62
C GLU A 324 10.63 -12.72 -7.15
N PHE A 325 9.67 -11.88 -6.76
CA PHE A 325 9.22 -11.72 -5.37
C PHE A 325 7.84 -12.31 -5.09
N HIS A 326 7.15 -12.84 -6.11
CA HIS A 326 5.92 -13.61 -5.94
C HIS A 326 4.78 -12.82 -5.26
N ILE A 327 4.75 -11.50 -5.42
CA ILE A 327 3.67 -10.66 -4.92
C ILE A 327 2.31 -11.08 -5.50
N ASP A 328 1.25 -10.84 -4.74
CA ASP A 328 -0.12 -11.32 -5.02
C ASP A 328 -1.08 -10.18 -5.41
N GLY A 329 -0.60 -8.94 -5.39
CA GLY A 329 -1.37 -7.77 -5.79
C GLY A 329 -0.51 -6.51 -5.81
N ILE A 330 -1.09 -5.45 -6.38
CA ILE A 330 -0.48 -4.12 -6.39
C ILE A 330 -1.54 -3.10 -5.99
N ARG A 331 -1.18 -2.22 -5.05
CA ARG A 331 -1.88 -0.96 -4.85
C ARG A 331 -1.21 0.11 -5.70
N PHE A 332 -1.95 0.77 -6.58
CA PHE A 332 -1.42 1.82 -7.46
C PHE A 332 -1.56 3.17 -6.78
N ASP A 333 -0.43 3.73 -6.40
CA ASP A 333 -0.31 5.06 -5.82
C ASP A 333 -0.70 6.18 -6.78
N ALA A 334 -1.47 7.13 -6.26
CA ALA A 334 -2.01 8.28 -6.96
C ALA A 334 -2.44 7.90 -8.39
N ALA A 335 -3.32 6.91 -8.53
CA ALA A 335 -3.74 6.35 -9.82
C ALA A 335 -4.33 7.43 -10.75
N THR A 336 -4.91 8.49 -10.17
CA THR A 336 -5.36 9.70 -10.87
C THR A 336 -4.23 10.45 -11.58
N GLN A 337 -3.01 10.45 -11.04
CA GLN A 337 -1.85 11.13 -11.64
C GLN A 337 -1.24 10.33 -12.80
N ILE A 338 -1.29 8.99 -12.74
CA ILE A 338 -0.95 8.13 -13.89
C ILE A 338 -1.81 8.55 -15.09
N ALA A 339 -3.12 8.75 -14.87
CA ALA A 339 -4.09 9.32 -15.83
C ALA A 339 -3.95 8.74 -17.25
N ASN A 340 -3.81 7.41 -17.33
CA ASN A 340 -3.73 6.66 -18.57
C ASN A 340 -4.43 5.31 -18.40
N ASP A 341 -5.75 5.30 -18.60
CA ASP A 341 -6.60 4.12 -18.37
C ASP A 341 -6.26 2.96 -19.31
N GLU A 342 -5.80 3.26 -20.53
CA GLU A 342 -5.35 2.23 -21.48
C GLU A 342 -4.12 1.49 -20.91
N PHE A 343 -3.11 2.24 -20.47
CA PHE A 343 -1.92 1.67 -19.86
C PHE A 343 -2.26 0.87 -18.60
N LEU A 344 -3.07 1.43 -17.70
CA LEU A 344 -3.45 0.76 -16.46
C LEU A 344 -4.22 -0.53 -16.72
N ARG A 345 -5.16 -0.53 -17.67
CA ARG A 345 -5.85 -1.75 -18.09
C ARG A 345 -4.89 -2.82 -18.58
N VAL A 346 -3.97 -2.45 -19.47
CA VAL A 346 -2.96 -3.37 -20.02
C VAL A 346 -2.07 -3.94 -18.90
N VAL A 347 -1.64 -3.09 -17.97
CA VAL A 347 -0.84 -3.53 -16.83
C VAL A 347 -1.61 -4.48 -15.93
N VAL A 348 -2.85 -4.17 -15.56
CA VAL A 348 -3.68 -5.04 -14.71
C VAL A 348 -3.92 -6.39 -15.38
N GLU A 349 -4.28 -6.41 -16.67
CA GLU A 349 -4.46 -7.64 -17.45
C GLU A 349 -3.17 -8.46 -17.52
N HIS A 350 -2.04 -7.82 -17.80
CA HIS A 350 -0.75 -8.51 -17.84
C HIS A 350 -0.32 -9.03 -16.47
N SER A 351 -0.49 -8.26 -15.39
CA SER A 351 -0.16 -8.71 -14.03
C SER A 351 -0.93 -9.97 -13.66
N LYS A 352 -2.23 -10.01 -13.96
CA LYS A 352 -3.08 -11.19 -13.78
C LYS A 352 -2.60 -12.38 -14.60
N GLN A 353 -2.26 -12.16 -15.87
CA GLN A 353 -1.73 -13.21 -16.73
C GLN A 353 -0.39 -13.73 -16.19
N GLN A 354 0.53 -12.86 -15.77
CA GLN A 354 1.82 -13.26 -15.21
C GLN A 354 1.66 -14.07 -13.91
N ALA A 355 0.75 -13.64 -13.02
CA ALA A 355 0.44 -14.40 -11.81
C ALA A 355 -0.16 -15.77 -12.14
N GLN A 356 -1.06 -15.85 -13.12
CA GLN A 356 -1.61 -17.13 -13.61
C GLN A 356 -0.53 -18.03 -14.24
N ASP A 357 0.36 -17.48 -15.05
CA ASP A 357 1.45 -18.21 -15.70
C ASP A 357 2.42 -18.80 -14.65
N ARG A 358 2.58 -18.12 -13.51
CA ARG A 358 3.34 -18.62 -12.35
C ARG A 358 2.71 -19.89 -11.78
N GLY A 359 1.39 -20.02 -11.85
CA GLY A 359 0.65 -21.20 -11.40
C GLY A 359 0.25 -21.20 -9.92
N PHE A 360 0.34 -20.04 -9.25
CA PHE A 360 0.09 -19.90 -7.82
C PHE A 360 -0.98 -18.83 -7.54
N GLY A 361 -1.99 -19.20 -6.73
CA GLY A 361 -2.98 -18.26 -6.19
C GLY A 361 -4.22 -18.02 -7.06
N PRO A 362 -5.43 -18.01 -6.48
CA PRO A 362 -6.62 -17.55 -7.17
C PRO A 362 -6.65 -16.01 -7.14
N GLU A 363 -6.30 -15.41 -8.28
CA GLU A 363 -6.53 -13.99 -8.61
C GLU A 363 -5.48 -12.98 -8.07
N PHE A 364 -4.76 -12.31 -8.98
CA PHE A 364 -3.95 -11.14 -8.66
C PHE A 364 -4.85 -9.92 -8.45
N TYR A 365 -4.66 -9.17 -7.36
CA TYR A 365 -5.54 -8.04 -7.00
C TYR A 365 -4.87 -6.69 -7.29
N CYS A 366 -5.49 -5.87 -8.13
CA CYS A 366 -5.03 -4.52 -8.43
C CYS A 366 -5.99 -3.47 -7.90
N VAL A 367 -5.60 -2.74 -6.85
CA VAL A 367 -6.40 -1.66 -6.25
C VAL A 367 -5.78 -0.30 -6.57
N GLY A 368 -6.59 0.70 -6.91
CA GLY A 368 -6.13 2.06 -7.15
C GLY A 368 -6.40 2.99 -5.98
N GLU A 369 -5.43 3.82 -5.62
CA GLU A 369 -5.70 5.08 -4.93
C GLU A 369 -6.23 6.08 -5.95
N TYR A 370 -7.54 6.06 -6.14
CA TYR A 370 -8.21 6.95 -7.07
C TYR A 370 -9.08 7.91 -6.27
N LEU A 371 -8.53 9.09 -5.94
CA LEU A 371 -9.19 10.06 -5.07
C LEU A 371 -9.71 11.29 -5.85
N PRO A 372 -10.96 11.74 -5.63
CA PRO A 372 -12.00 11.05 -4.85
C PRO A 372 -12.44 9.75 -5.51
N ASP A 373 -12.93 8.80 -4.71
CA ASP A 373 -13.33 7.47 -5.17
C ASP A 373 -14.46 7.53 -6.21
N LYS A 374 -14.34 6.72 -7.27
CA LYS A 374 -15.29 6.70 -8.40
C LYS A 374 -15.62 5.29 -8.87
N PRO A 375 -16.91 4.94 -8.98
CA PRO A 375 -17.34 3.63 -9.44
C PRO A 375 -16.96 3.38 -10.90
N GLU A 376 -16.77 4.40 -11.75
CA GLU A 376 -16.38 4.20 -13.15
C GLU A 376 -14.96 3.63 -13.31
N TYR A 377 -14.14 3.69 -12.25
CA TYR A 377 -12.74 3.27 -12.30
C TYR A 377 -12.50 1.79 -12.00
N VAL A 378 -13.54 1.07 -11.59
CA VAL A 378 -13.46 -0.37 -11.36
C VAL A 378 -13.88 -1.18 -12.59
N ILE A 379 -13.28 -2.36 -12.77
CA ILE A 379 -13.50 -3.25 -13.93
C ILE A 379 -14.98 -3.62 -14.09
N SER A 380 -15.71 -3.79 -12.98
CA SER A 380 -17.15 -4.09 -12.98
C SER A 380 -18.01 -3.02 -13.66
N ASN A 381 -17.46 -1.80 -13.80
CA ASN A 381 -18.04 -0.64 -14.45
C ASN A 381 -17.27 -0.21 -15.72
N GLY A 382 -16.33 -1.02 -16.19
CA GLY A 382 -15.55 -0.74 -17.39
C GLY A 382 -14.27 0.06 -17.14
N GLY A 383 -13.89 0.33 -15.90
CA GLY A 383 -12.61 0.95 -15.53
C GLY A 383 -11.42 -0.02 -15.59
N PRO A 384 -10.20 0.44 -15.24
CA PRO A 384 -8.99 -0.37 -15.36
C PRO A 384 -8.65 -1.22 -14.12
N MET A 385 -9.18 -0.94 -12.93
CA MET A 385 -8.75 -1.57 -11.67
C MET A 385 -9.74 -2.60 -11.11
N ASP A 386 -9.29 -3.55 -10.29
CA ASP A 386 -10.20 -4.47 -9.57
C ASP A 386 -11.02 -3.73 -8.51
N GLY A 387 -10.39 -2.79 -7.81
CA GLY A 387 -11.02 -1.97 -6.80
C GLY A 387 -10.36 -0.61 -6.63
N VAL A 388 -10.97 0.22 -5.81
CA VAL A 388 -10.41 1.51 -5.39
C VAL A 388 -10.45 1.65 -3.88
N TRP A 389 -9.58 2.49 -3.34
CA TRP A 389 -9.73 2.98 -1.97
C TRP A 389 -11.04 3.76 -1.83
N HIS A 390 -11.78 3.49 -0.75
CA HIS A 390 -13.10 4.08 -0.51
C HIS A 390 -13.00 5.30 0.41
N GLU A 391 -12.49 6.40 -0.14
CA GLU A 391 -12.23 7.63 0.63
C GLU A 391 -13.51 8.25 1.21
N SER A 392 -14.62 8.19 0.47
CA SER A 392 -15.90 8.64 1.00
C SER A 392 -16.32 7.87 2.25
N PHE A 393 -16.06 6.55 2.34
CA PHE A 393 -16.27 5.78 3.56
C PHE A 393 -15.47 6.35 4.73
N TYR A 394 -14.17 6.60 4.54
CA TYR A 394 -13.31 7.18 5.56
C TYR A 394 -13.91 8.48 6.12
N TRP A 395 -14.20 9.46 5.26
CA TRP A 395 -14.71 10.77 5.69
C TRP A 395 -16.07 10.66 6.38
N ARG A 396 -17.01 9.89 5.82
CA ARG A 396 -18.36 9.77 6.39
C ARG A 396 -18.40 9.02 7.71
N ILE A 397 -17.63 7.94 7.85
CA ILE A 397 -17.54 7.22 9.11
C ILE A 397 -16.85 8.07 10.17
N ARG A 398 -15.73 8.72 9.83
CA ARG A 398 -15.02 9.65 10.73
C ARG A 398 -15.97 10.74 11.26
N ASP A 399 -16.63 11.46 10.37
CA ASP A 399 -17.55 12.54 10.75
C ASP A 399 -18.68 12.03 11.65
N SER A 400 -19.24 10.86 11.32
CA SER A 400 -20.31 10.23 12.10
C SER A 400 -19.88 9.87 13.52
N VAL A 401 -18.62 9.46 13.68
CA VAL A 401 -18.03 9.08 14.96
C VAL A 401 -17.67 10.32 15.79
N PHE A 402 -17.37 11.44 15.14
CA PHE A 402 -16.96 12.68 15.81
C PHE A 402 -18.15 13.49 16.31
N THR A 403 -19.16 13.63 15.46
CA THR A 403 -20.24 14.60 15.68
C THR A 403 -21.63 13.97 15.68
N GLY A 404 -21.72 12.64 15.54
CA GLY A 404 -22.97 11.94 15.27
C GLY A 404 -23.38 12.04 13.79
N THR A 405 -24.56 11.52 13.47
CA THR A 405 -25.03 11.49 12.07
C THR A 405 -25.72 12.80 11.67
N SER A 406 -25.20 13.49 10.66
CA SER A 406 -25.83 14.68 10.05
C SER A 406 -26.62 14.36 8.76
N SER A 407 -26.27 13.28 8.06
CA SER A 407 -26.98 12.76 6.88
C SER A 407 -27.02 11.24 6.90
N TRP A 408 -28.22 10.68 7.05
CA TRP A 408 -28.43 9.23 7.02
C TRP A 408 -28.20 8.65 5.63
N GLU A 409 -28.58 9.38 4.58
CA GLU A 409 -28.36 8.93 3.21
C GLU A 409 -26.86 8.86 2.89
N ASP A 410 -26.05 9.82 3.35
CA ASP A 410 -24.59 9.79 3.17
C ASP A 410 -23.97 8.56 3.88
N LEU A 411 -24.45 8.21 5.07
CA LEU A 411 -23.98 7.01 5.76
C LEU A 411 -24.42 5.73 5.06
N LYS A 412 -25.67 5.67 4.60
CA LYS A 412 -26.16 4.52 3.84
C LYS A 412 -25.36 4.32 2.56
N ASP A 413 -25.01 5.41 1.88
CA ASP A 413 -24.23 5.36 0.64
C ASP A 413 -22.86 4.71 0.85
N VAL A 414 -22.18 4.97 1.98
CA VAL A 414 -20.88 4.36 2.27
C VAL A 414 -20.98 2.99 2.95
N ILE A 415 -22.02 2.73 3.76
CA ILE A 415 -22.27 1.41 4.35
C ILE A 415 -22.66 0.41 3.26
N ASP A 416 -23.39 0.86 2.25
CA ASP A 416 -23.78 0.10 1.07
C ASP A 416 -23.34 0.79 -0.22
N ALA A 417 -22.07 0.56 -0.58
CA ALA A 417 -21.44 1.19 -1.75
C ALA A 417 -22.15 0.88 -3.09
N ARG A 418 -23.08 -0.09 -3.14
CA ARG A 418 -23.94 -0.30 -4.32
C ARG A 418 -24.79 0.93 -4.65
N ARG A 419 -25.14 1.71 -3.63
CA ARG A 419 -25.88 2.97 -3.76
C ARG A 419 -25.07 4.05 -4.48
N GLN A 420 -23.74 3.97 -4.41
CA GLN A 420 -22.82 4.80 -5.18
C GLN A 420 -22.57 4.27 -6.60
N GLY A 421 -22.97 3.02 -6.90
CA GLY A 421 -22.83 2.41 -8.23
C GLY A 421 -21.77 1.29 -8.33
N TYR A 422 -21.15 0.91 -7.22
CA TYR A 422 -20.27 -0.27 -7.17
C TYR A 422 -21.08 -1.58 -7.27
N LYS A 423 -20.49 -2.65 -7.82
CA LYS A 423 -21.23 -3.88 -8.16
C LYS A 423 -20.73 -5.14 -7.47
N ASN A 424 -19.43 -5.21 -7.20
CA ASN A 424 -18.80 -6.32 -6.49
C ASN A 424 -18.18 -5.88 -5.16
N ILE A 425 -18.08 -6.78 -4.20
CA ILE A 425 -17.51 -6.49 -2.87
C ILE A 425 -16.03 -6.08 -2.96
N THR A 426 -15.35 -6.52 -4.01
CA THR A 426 -13.94 -6.22 -4.30
C THR A 426 -13.73 -4.85 -4.92
N ASP A 427 -14.80 -4.17 -5.35
CA ASP A 427 -14.69 -2.89 -6.04
C ASP A 427 -14.21 -1.76 -5.11
N VAL A 428 -14.37 -1.91 -3.80
CA VAL A 428 -14.01 -0.90 -2.80
C VAL A 428 -13.27 -1.49 -1.62
N VAL A 429 -12.26 -0.76 -1.14
CA VAL A 429 -11.50 -1.08 0.08
C VAL A 429 -11.82 -0.02 1.14
N ASN A 430 -12.54 -0.43 2.18
CA ASN A 430 -12.92 0.43 3.30
C ASN A 430 -11.78 0.48 4.33
N TYR A 431 -11.51 1.65 4.89
CA TYR A 431 -10.55 1.86 5.97
C TYR A 431 -11.01 2.98 6.90
N GLN A 432 -10.58 2.92 8.16
CA GLN A 432 -10.78 4.00 9.15
C GLN A 432 -9.62 4.97 9.19
N SER A 433 -8.46 4.51 8.73
CA SER A 433 -7.20 5.23 8.66
C SER A 433 -6.29 4.46 7.71
N ASN A 434 -5.36 5.17 7.09
CA ASN A 434 -4.30 4.66 6.23
C ASN A 434 -3.07 5.55 6.45
N HIS A 435 -1.97 5.32 5.76
CA HIS A 435 -0.78 6.17 5.88
C HIS A 435 -1.01 7.64 5.48
N ASP A 436 -2.02 7.96 4.65
CA ASP A 436 -2.38 9.34 4.24
C ASP A 436 -3.21 10.10 5.27
N HIS A 437 -3.88 9.39 6.17
CA HIS A 437 -4.60 9.95 7.32
C HIS A 437 -3.87 9.63 8.64
N ASP A 438 -4.20 10.28 9.76
CA ASP A 438 -3.69 9.80 11.06
C ASP A 438 -4.54 8.63 11.54
N ARG A 439 -4.11 7.92 12.58
CA ARG A 439 -4.96 6.90 13.20
C ARG A 439 -6.19 7.59 13.78
N LEU A 440 -7.36 6.98 13.62
CA LEU A 440 -8.62 7.56 14.11
C LEU A 440 -8.58 7.90 15.62
N LEU A 441 -7.87 7.10 16.42
CA LEU A 441 -7.66 7.38 17.85
C LEU A 441 -6.91 8.69 18.09
N VAL A 442 -5.89 8.97 17.27
CA VAL A 442 -5.08 10.20 17.34
C VAL A 442 -5.92 11.40 16.94
N ASP A 443 -6.69 11.28 15.86
CA ASP A 443 -7.60 12.34 15.41
C ASP A 443 -8.67 12.69 16.47
N ILE A 444 -9.25 11.67 17.12
CA ILE A 444 -10.21 11.86 18.23
C ILE A 444 -9.55 12.64 19.38
N GLY A 445 -8.32 12.27 19.76
CA GLY A 445 -7.57 12.98 20.77
C GLY A 445 -7.29 14.43 20.38
N LYS A 446 -6.82 14.67 19.15
CA LYS A 446 -6.48 16.01 18.64
C LYS A 446 -7.69 16.93 18.56
N GLU A 447 -8.77 16.49 17.95
CA GLU A 447 -9.89 17.37 17.59
C GLU A 447 -11.01 17.39 18.64
N LEU A 448 -11.29 16.24 19.28
CA LEU A 448 -12.35 16.13 20.28
C LEU A 448 -11.83 16.23 21.72
N GLN A 449 -10.51 16.10 21.93
CA GLN A 449 -9.89 16.10 23.25
C GLN A 449 -10.41 14.96 24.15
N ILE A 450 -10.68 13.80 23.54
CA ILE A 450 -11.11 12.58 24.22
C ILE A 450 -9.96 11.57 24.17
N PHE A 451 -9.51 11.10 25.34
CA PHE A 451 -8.31 10.26 25.49
C PHE A 451 -8.54 8.98 26.30
N ASP A 452 -9.77 8.75 26.76
CA ASP A 452 -10.12 7.65 27.65
C ASP A 452 -10.90 6.54 26.92
N VAL A 453 -11.63 5.73 27.68
CA VAL A 453 -12.44 4.62 27.16
C VAL A 453 -13.44 5.05 26.08
N ASP A 454 -13.91 6.30 26.07
CA ASP A 454 -14.81 6.78 25.01
C ASP A 454 -14.11 6.87 23.65
N ALA A 455 -12.83 7.26 23.62
CA ALA A 455 -12.05 7.31 22.38
C ALA A 455 -11.89 5.91 21.77
N PHE A 456 -11.52 4.92 22.59
CA PHE A 456 -11.42 3.52 22.17
C PHE A 456 -12.78 2.97 21.71
N ARG A 457 -13.85 3.29 22.42
CA ARG A 457 -15.22 2.89 22.05
C ARG A 457 -15.63 3.43 20.67
N ARG A 458 -15.32 4.69 20.38
CA ARG A 458 -15.55 5.31 19.07
C ARG A 458 -14.74 4.64 17.95
N VAL A 459 -13.49 4.28 18.21
CA VAL A 459 -12.66 3.51 17.27
C VAL A 459 -13.24 2.11 17.02
N ARG A 460 -13.69 1.42 18.08
CA ARG A 460 -14.36 0.10 18.00
C ARG A 460 -15.65 0.16 17.18
N MET A 461 -16.46 1.21 17.39
CA MET A 461 -17.65 1.49 16.60
C MET A 461 -17.31 1.61 15.11
N ALA A 462 -16.36 2.48 14.75
CA ALA A 462 -15.94 2.67 13.38
C ALA A 462 -15.40 1.36 12.74
N PHE A 463 -14.72 0.50 13.51
CA PHE A 463 -14.15 -0.73 12.98
C PHE A 463 -15.23 -1.78 12.71
N THR A 464 -16.25 -1.83 13.58
CA THR A 464 -17.40 -2.70 13.37
C THR A 464 -18.27 -2.20 12.21
N LEU A 465 -18.41 -0.89 12.03
CA LEU A 465 -19.03 -0.32 10.82
C LEU A 465 -18.29 -0.76 9.57
N GLN A 466 -16.96 -0.70 9.57
CA GLN A 466 -16.12 -1.19 8.47
C GLN A 466 -16.36 -2.68 8.19
N ALA A 467 -16.41 -3.52 9.23
CA ALA A 467 -16.58 -4.96 9.09
C ALA A 467 -17.97 -5.40 8.64
N THR A 468 -19.00 -4.60 8.90
CA THR A 468 -20.40 -4.93 8.59
C THR A 468 -20.93 -4.20 7.35
N SER A 469 -20.13 -3.30 6.79
CA SER A 469 -20.38 -2.61 5.51
C SER A 469 -20.05 -3.47 4.29
N TYR A 470 -20.56 -3.02 3.15
CA TYR A 470 -20.17 -3.50 1.82
C TYR A 470 -18.73 -3.04 1.50
N GLY A 471 -17.89 -3.94 0.98
CA GLY A 471 -16.51 -3.65 0.60
C GLY A 471 -15.49 -4.56 1.30
N LEU A 472 -14.26 -4.56 0.83
CA LEU A 472 -13.11 -5.16 1.52
C LEU A 472 -12.70 -4.31 2.71
N MET A 473 -11.93 -4.89 3.63
CA MET A 473 -11.41 -4.17 4.80
C MET A 473 -9.90 -3.98 4.69
N MET A 474 -9.43 -2.79 5.05
CA MET A 474 -8.03 -2.49 5.29
C MET A 474 -7.81 -1.89 6.68
N ILE A 475 -6.76 -2.34 7.35
CA ILE A 475 -6.33 -1.88 8.68
C ILE A 475 -4.93 -1.29 8.52
N TRP A 476 -4.70 -0.10 9.04
CA TRP A 476 -3.36 0.47 9.08
C TRP A 476 -2.66 0.12 10.39
N MET A 477 -1.37 -0.19 10.30
CA MET A 477 -0.60 -0.70 11.43
C MET A 477 -0.72 0.13 12.71
N GLY A 478 -0.93 -0.53 13.85
CA GLY A 478 -1.07 0.08 15.16
C GLY A 478 -2.46 0.63 15.49
N ALA A 479 -3.36 0.75 14.51
CA ALA A 479 -4.75 1.14 14.79
C ALA A 479 -5.46 0.09 15.66
N GLU A 480 -5.14 -1.19 15.46
CA GLU A 480 -5.74 -2.35 16.11
C GLU A 480 -5.47 -2.45 17.61
N PHE A 481 -4.38 -1.86 18.10
CA PHE A 481 -4.09 -1.80 19.54
C PHE A 481 -4.11 -0.38 20.11
N GLY A 482 -4.48 0.62 19.30
CA GLY A 482 -4.59 2.01 19.73
C GLY A 482 -3.24 2.70 19.93
N GLU A 483 -2.34 2.59 18.95
CA GLU A 483 -1.18 3.47 18.86
C GLU A 483 -1.64 4.93 18.85
N TYR A 484 -1.02 5.73 19.71
CA TYR A 484 -1.40 7.11 20.00
C TYR A 484 -0.40 8.13 19.46
N LYS A 485 0.77 7.66 18.99
CA LYS A 485 1.75 8.52 18.34
C LYS A 485 1.23 8.96 16.98
N GLU A 486 1.32 10.26 16.75
CA GLU A 486 1.09 10.86 15.44
C GLU A 486 2.07 10.28 14.42
N LYS A 487 1.61 10.17 13.18
CA LYS A 487 2.52 9.89 12.08
C LYS A 487 3.48 11.06 11.87
N THR A 488 4.70 10.74 11.43
CA THR A 488 5.67 11.75 11.01
C THR A 488 6.28 11.35 9.67
N PRO A 489 6.72 12.30 8.83
CA PRO A 489 7.49 11.98 7.63
C PRO A 489 8.84 11.30 7.93
N GLY A 490 9.30 11.36 9.19
CA GLY A 490 10.47 10.64 9.70
C GLY A 490 10.10 9.30 10.33
N ILE A 491 10.92 8.85 11.29
CA ILE A 491 10.68 7.59 12.00
C ILE A 491 9.51 7.75 12.98
N ALA A 492 8.46 6.96 12.78
CA ALA A 492 7.26 6.88 13.63
C ALA A 492 7.00 5.42 14.06
N LYS A 493 8.01 4.78 14.66
CA LYS A 493 7.94 3.37 15.07
C LYS A 493 6.74 3.07 15.96
N LEU A 494 6.13 1.90 15.79
CA LEU A 494 5.09 1.38 16.69
C LEU A 494 5.63 1.17 18.11
N ASP A 495 4.84 1.54 19.12
CA ASP A 495 5.08 1.19 20.52
C ASP A 495 4.49 -0.19 20.85
N TRP A 496 5.27 -1.23 20.59
CA TRP A 496 4.90 -2.61 20.92
C TRP A 496 4.65 -2.83 22.41
N SER A 497 5.18 -1.97 23.29
CA SER A 497 4.94 -2.10 24.73
C SER A 497 3.48 -1.90 25.10
N LEU A 498 2.67 -1.30 24.22
CA LEU A 498 1.22 -1.16 24.40
C LEU A 498 0.48 -2.50 24.47
N ILE A 499 1.07 -3.59 23.98
CA ILE A 499 0.45 -4.92 24.02
C ILE A 499 1.28 -5.97 24.76
N ASP A 500 2.44 -5.59 25.31
CA ASP A 500 3.25 -6.47 26.14
C ASP A 500 2.56 -6.84 27.45
N ASP A 501 2.91 -8.00 28.02
CA ASP A 501 2.47 -8.36 29.37
C ASP A 501 3.16 -7.46 30.42
N ARG A 502 2.34 -6.74 31.20
CA ARG A 502 2.80 -5.82 32.26
C ARG A 502 2.20 -6.20 33.61
N GLU A 503 3.00 -6.17 34.67
CA GLU A 503 2.56 -6.47 36.04
C GLU A 503 1.52 -5.46 36.55
N ASP A 504 1.61 -4.20 36.14
CA ASP A 504 0.70 -3.12 36.56
C ASP A 504 -0.60 -3.06 35.75
N ASN A 505 -0.69 -3.84 34.67
CA ASN A 505 -1.80 -3.86 33.71
C ASN A 505 -2.20 -2.47 33.18
N SER A 506 -1.26 -1.53 33.12
CA SER A 506 -1.48 -0.15 32.64
C SER A 506 -1.96 -0.07 31.19
N ASN A 507 -1.71 -1.12 30.41
CA ASN A 507 -2.07 -1.25 28.99
C ASN A 507 -3.28 -2.16 28.73
N ALA A 508 -4.11 -2.41 29.74
CA ALA A 508 -5.29 -3.29 29.62
C ALA A 508 -6.19 -2.90 28.44
N ILE A 509 -6.46 -1.59 28.27
CA ILE A 509 -7.35 -1.08 27.23
C ILE A 509 -6.81 -1.34 25.82
N ASN A 510 -5.49 -1.30 25.62
CA ASN A 510 -4.84 -1.59 24.35
C ASN A 510 -4.94 -3.09 24.00
N LYS A 511 -4.75 -3.97 24.99
CA LYS A 511 -4.93 -5.43 24.82
C LYS A 511 -6.40 -5.78 24.56
N GLU A 512 -7.33 -5.14 25.24
CA GLU A 512 -8.77 -5.26 24.97
C GLU A 512 -9.13 -4.75 23.57
N GLN A 513 -8.51 -3.66 23.12
CA GLN A 513 -8.68 -3.13 21.77
C GLN A 513 -8.20 -4.15 20.72
N LEU A 514 -7.02 -4.72 20.91
CA LEU A 514 -6.47 -5.75 20.03
C LEU A 514 -7.38 -6.98 20.00
N GLN A 515 -7.87 -7.43 21.15
CA GLN A 515 -8.81 -8.55 21.21
C GLN A 515 -10.12 -8.23 20.48
N TYR A 516 -10.66 -7.02 20.65
CA TYR A 516 -11.85 -6.58 19.91
C TYR A 516 -11.62 -6.61 18.40
N TYR A 517 -10.44 -6.16 17.93
CA TYR A 517 -10.10 -6.23 16.51
C TYR A 517 -10.04 -7.69 16.02
N LYS A 518 -9.39 -8.58 16.79
CA LYS A 518 -9.38 -10.03 16.51
C LYS A 518 -10.80 -10.60 16.38
N ASP A 519 -11.70 -10.28 17.32
CA ASP A 519 -13.07 -10.79 17.34
C ASP A 519 -13.90 -10.29 16.15
N VAL A 520 -13.75 -9.02 15.75
CA VAL A 520 -14.42 -8.43 14.58
C VAL A 520 -13.86 -8.96 13.26
N ILE A 521 -12.54 -9.19 13.17
CA ILE A 521 -11.92 -9.84 12.01
C ILE A 521 -12.45 -11.28 11.88
N GLN A 522 -12.53 -12.00 13.01
CA GLN A 522 -13.04 -13.36 13.03
C GLN A 522 -14.53 -13.42 12.63
N LEU A 523 -15.35 -12.46 13.07
CA LEU A 523 -16.72 -12.27 12.59
C LEU A 523 -16.75 -12.18 11.05
N ARG A 524 -15.93 -11.29 10.48
CA ARG A 524 -15.89 -11.05 9.02
C ARG A 524 -15.46 -12.31 8.26
N LYS A 525 -14.47 -13.05 8.76
CA LYS A 525 -13.95 -14.26 8.11
C LYS A 525 -14.94 -15.42 8.14
N LEU A 526 -15.58 -15.64 9.29
CA LEU A 526 -16.41 -16.83 9.51
C LEU A 526 -17.84 -16.68 9.00
N ASN A 527 -18.33 -15.46 8.78
CA ASN A 527 -19.72 -15.23 8.35
C ASN A 527 -19.77 -14.88 6.87
N LEU A 528 -20.25 -15.82 6.04
CA LEU A 528 -20.31 -15.64 4.59
C LEU A 528 -21.23 -14.47 4.20
N ALA A 529 -22.23 -14.15 5.03
CA ALA A 529 -23.12 -13.02 4.83
C ALA A 529 -22.38 -11.70 4.60
N LEU A 530 -21.27 -11.51 5.32
CA LEU A 530 -20.48 -10.29 5.24
C LEU A 530 -19.60 -10.22 3.99
N SER A 531 -19.30 -11.34 3.33
CA SER A 531 -18.55 -11.36 2.06
C SER A 531 -19.42 -11.22 0.82
N THR A 532 -20.75 -11.17 0.96
CA THR A 532 -21.67 -11.04 -0.19
C THR A 532 -22.09 -9.58 -0.40
N PRO A 533 -22.54 -9.22 -1.61
CA PRO A 533 -23.08 -7.88 -1.86
C PRO A 533 -24.45 -7.63 -1.21
N ASN A 534 -25.03 -8.59 -0.51
CA ASN A 534 -26.37 -8.49 0.04
C ASN A 534 -26.40 -7.64 1.31
N LEU A 535 -27.17 -6.56 1.27
CA LEU A 535 -27.37 -5.62 2.38
C LEU A 535 -28.76 -4.97 2.24
N GLU A 536 -29.46 -4.80 3.36
CA GLU A 536 -30.69 -4.00 3.44
C GLU A 536 -30.75 -3.23 4.77
N PHE A 537 -31.13 -1.95 4.74
CA PHE A 537 -31.43 -1.18 5.95
C PHE A 537 -32.84 -1.53 6.42
N ILE A 538 -32.96 -2.02 7.65
CA ILE A 538 -34.20 -2.61 8.18
C ILE A 538 -34.87 -1.75 9.26
N PHE A 539 -34.11 -0.88 9.91
CA PHE A 539 -34.59 -0.02 10.99
C PHE A 539 -33.83 1.31 11.01
N GLU A 540 -34.57 2.40 11.17
CA GLU A 540 -34.04 3.76 11.21
C GLU A 540 -34.92 4.57 12.18
N GLU A 541 -34.33 5.07 13.26
CA GLU A 541 -34.96 6.06 14.14
C GLU A 541 -34.03 7.26 14.28
N GLU A 542 -34.32 8.31 13.52
CA GLU A 542 -33.46 9.50 13.41
C GLU A 542 -33.35 10.26 14.74
N ASN A 543 -34.44 10.32 15.53
CA ASN A 543 -34.45 11.07 16.79
C ASN A 543 -33.52 10.45 17.83
N ASP A 544 -33.47 9.12 17.87
CA ASP A 544 -32.60 8.36 18.75
C ASP A 544 -31.22 8.07 18.12
N GLN A 545 -31.04 8.42 16.85
CA GLN A 545 -29.82 8.16 16.07
C GLN A 545 -29.45 6.66 16.02
N ILE A 546 -30.45 5.79 15.80
CA ILE A 546 -30.27 4.33 15.79
C ILE A 546 -30.64 3.72 14.44
N MET A 547 -29.66 3.11 13.77
CA MET A 547 -29.86 2.39 12.51
C MET A 547 -29.58 0.90 12.69
N ALA A 548 -30.30 0.06 11.95
CA ALA A 548 -29.93 -1.34 11.76
C ALA A 548 -29.98 -1.75 10.29
N TRP A 549 -29.06 -2.63 9.90
CA TRP A 549 -29.04 -3.26 8.58
C TRP A 549 -28.77 -4.76 8.69
N HIS A 550 -29.26 -5.47 7.69
CA HIS A 550 -29.18 -6.92 7.56
C HIS A 550 -28.25 -7.30 6.41
N ARG A 551 -27.40 -8.31 6.63
CA ARG A 551 -26.53 -8.98 5.65
C ARG A 551 -26.90 -10.47 5.61
N TRP A 552 -26.88 -11.09 4.43
CA TRP A 552 -27.15 -12.53 4.27
C TRP A 552 -26.40 -13.14 3.09
N ASN A 553 -26.10 -14.44 3.11
CA ASN A 553 -25.30 -15.06 2.06
C ASN A 553 -26.10 -15.69 0.90
N SER A 554 -27.40 -15.96 1.06
CA SER A 554 -28.19 -16.56 -0.02
C SER A 554 -28.25 -15.64 -1.27
N PRO A 555 -28.17 -16.19 -2.51
CA PRO A 555 -28.33 -15.44 -3.74
C PRO A 555 -29.68 -14.71 -3.89
N ARG A 556 -30.70 -15.14 -3.16
CA ARG A 556 -32.01 -14.48 -3.10
C ARG A 556 -32.34 -14.20 -1.66
N TYR A 557 -32.95 -13.04 -1.40
CA TYR A 557 -33.55 -12.81 -0.10
C TYR A 557 -34.76 -13.73 0.05
N ASP A 558 -34.63 -14.74 0.89
CA ASP A 558 -35.74 -15.56 1.37
C ASP A 558 -35.61 -15.73 2.89
N PRO A 559 -36.53 -15.16 3.69
CA PRO A 559 -36.50 -15.25 5.15
C PRO A 559 -36.68 -16.70 5.67
N HIS A 560 -37.04 -17.65 4.81
CA HIS A 560 -37.20 -19.06 5.12
C HIS A 560 -36.02 -19.92 4.67
N GLU A 561 -35.09 -19.39 3.88
CA GLU A 561 -33.95 -20.15 3.35
C GLU A 561 -32.87 -20.34 4.43
N GLN A 562 -32.09 -21.41 4.30
CA GLN A 562 -30.96 -21.69 5.20
C GLN A 562 -29.75 -20.86 4.76
N GLY A 563 -29.05 -20.23 5.71
CA GLY A 563 -27.89 -19.39 5.43
C GLY A 563 -27.46 -18.56 6.63
N ASP A 564 -26.35 -17.85 6.48
CA ASP A 564 -25.84 -16.93 7.49
C ASP A 564 -26.66 -15.64 7.40
N HIS A 565 -27.11 -15.13 8.55
CA HIS A 565 -27.74 -13.82 8.66
C HIS A 565 -27.03 -13.02 9.76
N VAL A 566 -26.67 -11.79 9.43
CA VAL A 566 -26.03 -10.86 10.35
C VAL A 566 -26.83 -9.57 10.39
N VAL A 567 -27.23 -9.13 11.59
CA VAL A 567 -27.85 -7.82 11.81
C VAL A 567 -26.88 -6.97 12.60
N ALA A 568 -26.49 -5.81 12.06
CA ALA A 568 -25.75 -4.80 12.79
C ALA A 568 -26.72 -3.70 13.22
N VAL A 569 -26.65 -3.31 14.49
CA VAL A 569 -27.45 -2.23 15.10
C VAL A 569 -26.49 -1.23 15.70
N CYS A 570 -26.57 0.03 15.29
CA CYS A 570 -25.64 1.06 15.70
C CYS A 570 -26.35 2.23 16.39
N ASN A 571 -25.80 2.65 17.53
CA ASN A 571 -26.23 3.81 18.30
C ASN A 571 -25.20 4.93 18.11
N TRP A 572 -25.52 5.93 17.29
CA TRP A 572 -24.67 7.12 17.11
C TRP A 572 -24.93 8.21 18.16
N SER A 573 -25.95 8.05 19.01
CA SER A 573 -26.28 9.06 20.00
C SER A 573 -25.29 9.06 21.16
N SER A 574 -25.32 10.13 21.95
CA SER A 574 -24.68 10.21 23.27
C SER A 574 -25.55 9.63 24.40
N THR A 575 -26.59 8.87 24.06
CA THR A 575 -27.52 8.27 25.03
C THR A 575 -27.28 6.78 25.13
N THR A 576 -27.07 6.30 26.36
CA THR A 576 -27.15 4.87 26.67
C THR A 576 -28.59 4.51 27.01
N TYR A 577 -29.14 3.52 26.32
CA TYR A 577 -30.50 3.03 26.55
C TYR A 577 -30.47 1.74 27.37
N GLU A 578 -31.15 1.69 28.51
CA GLU A 578 -31.25 0.47 29.32
C GLU A 578 -31.90 -0.67 28.51
N LYS A 579 -32.91 -0.34 27.70
CA LYS A 579 -33.54 -1.23 26.73
C LYS A 579 -33.98 -0.45 25.51
N TYR A 580 -33.70 -0.99 24.33
CA TYR A 580 -34.14 -0.41 23.06
C TYR A 580 -34.75 -1.48 22.16
N GLU A 581 -35.91 -1.20 21.56
CA GLU A 581 -36.61 -2.15 20.67
C GLU A 581 -36.29 -1.85 19.21
N ILE A 582 -35.64 -2.80 18.53
CA ILE A 582 -35.37 -2.77 17.10
C ILE A 582 -36.46 -3.56 16.38
N LEU A 583 -37.13 -2.91 15.43
CA LEU A 583 -38.20 -3.51 14.63
C LEU A 583 -37.65 -4.12 13.33
N ASN A 584 -38.51 -4.87 12.62
CA ASN A 584 -38.26 -5.43 11.29
C ASN A 584 -37.06 -6.38 11.20
N ILE A 585 -36.70 -7.04 12.31
CA ILE A 585 -35.66 -8.07 12.29
C ILE A 585 -36.10 -9.20 11.34
N PRO A 586 -35.27 -9.62 10.39
CA PRO A 586 -35.70 -10.48 9.28
C PRO A 586 -36.22 -11.86 9.72
N ARG A 587 -35.77 -12.37 10.87
CA ARG A 587 -36.12 -13.71 11.36
C ARG A 587 -36.46 -13.73 12.84
N ASN A 588 -37.56 -14.40 13.18
CA ASN A 588 -37.84 -14.81 14.55
C ASN A 588 -36.97 -16.02 14.94
N GLY A 589 -36.69 -16.16 16.22
CA GLY A 589 -35.87 -17.25 16.76
C GLY A 589 -34.69 -16.74 17.58
N LYS A 590 -33.66 -17.58 17.68
CA LYS A 590 -32.46 -17.29 18.49
C LYS A 590 -31.42 -16.53 17.67
N TRP A 591 -30.99 -15.41 18.22
CA TRP A 591 -29.87 -14.62 17.72
C TRP A 591 -28.80 -14.55 18.80
N TYR A 592 -27.54 -14.46 18.39
CA TYR A 592 -26.39 -14.36 19.29
C TYR A 592 -25.66 -13.05 19.04
N GLU A 593 -25.39 -12.29 20.09
CA GLU A 593 -24.57 -11.08 20.00
C GLU A 593 -23.08 -11.46 20.00
N TRP A 594 -22.42 -11.32 18.85
CA TRP A 594 -21.06 -11.81 18.63
C TRP A 594 -20.04 -11.16 19.58
N LEU A 595 -20.10 -9.83 19.73
CA LEU A 595 -19.12 -9.04 20.48
C LEU A 595 -19.38 -9.03 22.00
N ASN A 596 -20.30 -9.87 22.48
CA ASN A 596 -20.70 -9.95 23.88
C ASN A 596 -20.79 -11.43 24.33
N ASN A 597 -19.73 -12.19 24.05
CA ASN A 597 -19.62 -13.61 24.40
C ASN A 597 -20.82 -14.46 23.95
N ASP A 598 -21.29 -14.23 22.72
CA ASP A 598 -22.45 -14.93 22.13
C ASP A 598 -23.69 -14.88 23.03
N LYS A 599 -23.96 -13.73 23.67
CA LYS A 599 -25.19 -13.53 24.47
C LYS A 599 -26.42 -13.83 23.61
N GLU A 600 -27.30 -14.70 24.11
CA GLU A 600 -28.52 -15.11 23.40
C GLU A 600 -29.62 -14.04 23.52
N TYR A 601 -30.24 -13.74 22.38
CA TYR A 601 -31.41 -12.87 22.24
C TYR A 601 -32.54 -13.64 21.53
N ILE A 602 -33.76 -13.49 22.03
CA ILE A 602 -34.96 -14.10 21.41
C ILE A 602 -35.70 -13.03 20.62
N VAL A 603 -35.77 -13.22 19.31
CA VAL A 603 -36.54 -12.37 18.41
C VAL A 603 -37.93 -12.97 18.20
N ALA A 604 -38.95 -12.19 18.52
CA ALA A 604 -40.35 -12.56 18.33
C ALA A 604 -41.13 -11.40 17.71
N ASN A 605 -42.08 -11.71 16.83
CA ASN A 605 -42.82 -10.71 16.04
C ASN A 605 -41.91 -9.73 15.28
N ASN A 606 -40.74 -10.21 14.84
CA ASN A 606 -39.71 -9.44 14.13
C ASN A 606 -39.15 -8.28 14.96
N LYS A 607 -39.11 -8.45 16.29
CA LYS A 607 -38.59 -7.46 17.24
C LYS A 607 -37.43 -8.02 18.05
N LEU A 608 -36.36 -7.25 18.15
CA LEU A 608 -35.20 -7.50 19.00
C LEU A 608 -35.15 -6.43 20.08
N THR A 609 -35.07 -6.82 21.35
CA THR A 609 -34.80 -5.88 22.44
C THR A 609 -33.33 -5.95 22.81
N VAL A 610 -32.60 -4.86 22.61
CA VAL A 610 -31.20 -4.72 23.02
C VAL A 610 -31.18 -4.14 24.41
N ASP A 611 -30.67 -4.90 25.38
CA ASP A 611 -30.39 -4.40 26.73
C ASP A 611 -29.04 -3.68 26.77
N ASP A 612 -28.89 -2.67 27.63
CA ASP A 612 -27.67 -1.90 27.84
C ASP A 612 -27.04 -1.43 26.52
N PHE A 613 -27.85 -0.74 25.71
CA PHE A 613 -27.41 -0.22 24.41
C PHE A 613 -26.60 1.06 24.61
N ILE A 614 -25.30 0.87 24.80
CA ILE A 614 -24.32 1.92 25.10
C ILE A 614 -24.23 2.91 23.92
N ASP A 615 -24.03 4.18 24.26
CA ASP A 615 -23.76 5.27 23.31
C ASP A 615 -22.51 5.00 22.47
N HIS A 616 -22.51 5.43 21.20
CA HIS A 616 -21.40 5.24 20.27
C HIS A 616 -20.93 3.78 20.15
N THR A 617 -21.87 2.83 20.01
CA THR A 617 -21.55 1.41 19.83
C THR A 617 -22.31 0.76 18.69
N VAL A 618 -21.70 -0.27 18.10
CA VAL A 618 -22.36 -1.21 17.18
C VAL A 618 -22.52 -2.56 17.88
N ARG A 619 -23.70 -3.13 17.80
CA ARG A 619 -24.06 -4.46 18.26
C ARG A 619 -24.27 -5.34 17.03
N VAL A 620 -23.63 -6.51 16.98
CA VAL A 620 -23.73 -7.43 15.84
C VAL A 620 -24.36 -8.73 16.27
N PHE A 621 -25.47 -9.08 15.64
CA PHE A 621 -26.27 -10.27 15.94
C PHE A 621 -26.19 -11.26 14.79
N ILE A 622 -25.91 -12.52 15.10
CA ILE A 622 -25.91 -13.62 14.14
C ILE A 622 -27.10 -14.56 14.39
N TYR A 623 -27.79 -14.99 13.34
CA TYR A 623 -28.93 -15.88 13.46
C TYR A 623 -28.49 -17.35 13.48
N GLU A 624 -28.89 -18.08 14.52
CA GLU A 624 -28.89 -19.54 14.66
C GLU A 624 -28.01 -20.33 13.65
N VAL A 625 -26.70 -20.05 13.63
CA VAL A 625 -25.74 -20.87 12.90
C VAL A 625 -25.39 -22.04 13.80
N LYS A 626 -25.89 -23.22 13.45
CA LYS A 626 -25.54 -24.47 14.13
C LYS A 626 -24.06 -24.75 13.87
N ARG A 627 -23.14 -24.20 14.66
CA ARG A 627 -21.74 -24.64 14.67
C ARG A 627 -21.74 -26.10 15.11
N SER A 628 -21.68 -27.03 14.17
CA SER A 628 -21.23 -28.38 14.50
C SER A 628 -19.76 -28.27 14.89
N GLU A 629 -19.42 -28.75 16.08
CA GLU A 629 -18.06 -28.87 16.64
C GLU A 629 -17.05 -29.62 15.71
N GLU A 630 -17.46 -30.04 14.50
CA GLU A 630 -16.63 -30.74 13.51
C GLU A 630 -15.89 -29.79 12.54
N GLU A 631 -16.32 -28.53 12.35
CA GLU A 631 -15.66 -27.63 11.39
C GLU A 631 -14.38 -26.96 11.94
N GLU A 632 -14.23 -26.85 13.27
CA GLU A 632 -12.99 -26.38 13.91
C GLU A 632 -11.78 -27.30 13.67
N ARG A 633 -11.98 -28.52 13.15
CA ARG A 633 -10.89 -29.48 12.89
C ARG A 633 -10.41 -29.53 11.45
N VAL A 634 -11.03 -28.79 10.53
CA VAL A 634 -10.72 -28.91 9.09
C VAL A 634 -10.13 -27.63 8.50
N SER A 635 -10.12 -26.51 9.22
CA SER A 635 -9.55 -25.24 8.75
C SER A 635 -8.38 -24.69 9.58
N SER A 636 -7.68 -25.55 10.35
CA SER A 636 -6.42 -25.21 11.02
C SER A 636 -5.22 -25.37 10.09
#